data_AF-A0A1Y5K206-F1
#
_entry.id   AF-A0A1Y5K206-F1
#
_cell.length_a   1.000
_cell.length_b   1.000
_cell.length_c   1.000
_cell.angle_alpha   90.00
_cell.angle_beta   90.00
_cell.angle_gamma   90.00
#
_symmetry.space_group_name_H-M   'P 1'
#
loop_
_entity.id
_entity.type
_entity.pdbx_description
1 polymer ?
#
loop_
_entity_poly.entity_id
_entity_poly.type
_entity_poly.pdbx_seq_one_letter_code
_entity_poly.pdbx_strand_id
1 'polypeptide(L)'
;MTFVSWFKKLGLLTTATLLVSCASTPYEFTQSANYSHRVKFLVMHYTAIDYEKSMRVLVEEGGLSAHYLLPESNDASYPEDELKIIQLVDEHDRAWHAGRSFWQGREDLNDQSIGIEIVNVPTCHYPEVPADVHMENDASKLCIFPDYDAKQMELLIELSKGILARNPDIGPTQVVGHSDIAPSRKNDPGPRFPWYQLYKAGIGAWYESETVDKYWQQFSLVKPSIALMQKALRGYGYDVQATNQLDPQTLDTLSAFQMHFLPWHVSGNADARSASVLFALMEKYFPKKLTKLMAQYEKEQTVDVAKPIILSNAQVVARIPDNNPSSRLLVNDRGTFKAYKGRGELIIENTNATSADIFINGEKINIANPLTPQQHYKYSLSKRTHNGTNTFKVDNVMPEGASLTLRFSYPTLANKTAKKVSFKEVDTLINEEVNQGFPGAVLAVVKDGQLIKLSHYGDAKKYSADGSLLAHPQKMHADTLFDIASNTKMFATNFALMKLASEGQLDVEKPLFYYLPEFRGAGREQRLVKDLLTHSAGYPAVVDFHRKDNKFGERFFSQNSLRTKNLLLTGIPFVAGRNVRHLYSDIDYMLLGVLVERITGQSLDSYVEGQIYQPLGLTQTVYNPLQKGFSKNKIAATELQGNTRGGRLEFENVRTTVLQGQVHDEKAFYALGGVAGHAGLFSTGHDLSIMMQLLLNGGGYGNKQLFTPQVIEQFTNAQASNETYGLGWRRAGHGAQKWHFGPYASAQAYGHTGWTGTVTVIDPVYDLAIVLLTNARHTPIEGSDTHYEFIGKKFETGKYGSVISLVYEALLNH
;
A
#
# COMPACT_ATOMS: atom_id res chain seq x y z
N MET A 1 -0.09 95.03 2.86
CA MET A 1 0.94 96.09 2.82
C MET A 1 2.27 95.41 2.48
N THR A 2 2.63 95.30 1.19
CA THR A 2 3.49 96.23 0.41
C THR A 2 4.92 96.28 0.96
N PHE A 3 6.02 96.12 0.22
CA PHE A 3 6.36 95.80 -1.19
C PHE A 3 7.92 95.87 -1.26
N VAL A 4 8.52 95.63 -2.44
CA VAL A 4 9.88 96.09 -2.88
C VAL A 4 11.07 95.18 -2.47
N SER A 5 12.10 94.82 -3.25
CA SER A 5 12.51 94.81 -4.69
C SER A 5 13.91 94.12 -4.76
N TRP A 6 14.59 93.75 -5.87
CA TRP A 6 15.19 94.61 -6.92
C TRP A 6 16.07 93.75 -7.90
N PHE A 7 15.92 93.97 -9.23
CA PHE A 7 16.96 94.15 -10.30
C PHE A 7 18.07 93.09 -10.57
N LYS A 8 18.50 92.70 -11.81
CA LYS A 8 18.72 93.33 -13.16
C LYS A 8 18.65 92.24 -14.27
N LYS A 9 18.04 92.39 -15.48
CA LYS A 9 18.39 93.16 -16.71
C LYS A 9 19.80 92.83 -17.29
N LEU A 10 20.07 92.55 -18.58
CA LEU A 10 19.33 92.64 -19.86
C LEU A 10 20.22 92.09 -21.03
N GLY A 11 19.62 91.45 -22.05
CA GLY A 11 19.94 91.57 -23.50
C GLY A 11 20.96 90.59 -24.13
N LEU A 12 20.79 90.02 -25.33
CA LEU A 12 19.85 90.32 -26.43
C LEU A 12 19.87 89.19 -27.52
N LEU A 13 18.68 88.89 -28.08
CA LEU A 13 18.31 88.37 -29.43
C LEU A 13 18.89 87.02 -29.95
N THR A 14 18.05 86.03 -30.30
CA THR A 14 17.36 86.00 -31.60
C THR A 14 16.13 85.05 -31.63
N THR A 15 15.21 85.40 -32.52
CA THR A 15 13.91 84.84 -32.93
C THR A 15 13.88 83.36 -33.35
N ALA A 16 12.86 82.61 -32.89
CA ALA A 16 12.09 81.67 -33.71
C ALA A 16 10.77 81.27 -33.00
N THR A 17 9.66 81.73 -33.56
CA THR A 17 8.33 81.16 -33.37
C THR A 17 8.29 79.73 -33.88
N LEU A 18 7.98 78.75 -33.01
CA LEU A 18 7.29 77.52 -33.40
C LEU A 18 6.13 77.29 -32.42
N LEU A 19 4.93 77.55 -32.94
CA LEU A 19 3.67 77.02 -32.46
C LEU A 19 3.78 75.49 -32.39
N VAL A 20 3.71 74.91 -31.19
CA VAL A 20 3.13 73.57 -31.04
C VAL A 20 1.72 73.79 -30.54
N SER A 21 0.81 73.84 -31.51
CA SER A 21 -0.60 73.62 -31.32
C SER A 21 -0.80 72.25 -30.68
N CYS A 22 -0.97 72.18 -29.36
CA CYS A 22 -1.71 71.08 -28.77
C CYS A 22 -3.17 71.24 -29.18
N ALA A 23 -3.50 70.78 -30.37
CA ALA A 23 -4.87 70.55 -30.78
C ALA A 23 -5.37 69.36 -29.95
N SER A 24 -5.91 69.61 -28.77
CA SER A 24 -6.83 68.65 -28.16
C SER A 24 -8.06 68.64 -29.06
N THR A 25 -8.22 67.58 -29.85
CA THR A 25 -9.49 67.31 -30.54
C THR A 25 -10.61 67.36 -29.48
N PRO A 26 -11.58 68.27 -29.59
CA PRO A 26 -12.70 68.29 -28.65
C PRO A 26 -13.52 67.04 -28.90
N TYR A 27 -13.53 66.12 -27.93
CA TYR A 27 -14.43 64.98 -27.91
C TYR A 27 -15.43 65.14 -26.77
N GLU A 28 -16.66 64.69 -27.00
CA GLU A 28 -17.67 64.60 -25.97
C GLU A 28 -17.54 63.23 -25.29
N PHE A 29 -17.21 63.23 -24.01
CA PHE A 29 -17.07 62.00 -23.23
C PHE A 29 -18.42 61.60 -22.63
N THR A 30 -18.93 60.43 -23.04
CA THR A 30 -20.07 59.78 -22.39
C THR A 30 -19.64 58.39 -21.93
N GLN A 31 -19.64 58.15 -20.62
CA GLN A 31 -19.27 56.85 -20.05
C GLN A 31 -20.37 55.82 -20.35
N SER A 32 -20.02 54.75 -21.07
CA SER A 32 -20.90 53.59 -21.26
C SER A 32 -21.07 52.84 -19.94
N ALA A 33 -22.27 52.35 -19.63
CA ALA A 33 -22.48 51.42 -18.51
C ALA A 33 -21.84 50.03 -18.76
N ASN A 34 -21.48 49.72 -20.01
CA ASN A 34 -20.83 48.47 -20.41
C ASN A 34 -19.30 48.64 -20.44
N TYR A 35 -18.68 48.89 -19.29
CA TYR A 35 -17.21 48.98 -19.15
C TYR A 35 -16.72 48.17 -17.96
N SER A 36 -15.41 47.91 -17.92
CA SER A 36 -14.73 47.36 -16.75
C SER A 36 -13.29 47.90 -16.69
N HIS A 37 -12.66 47.84 -15.52
CA HIS A 37 -11.30 48.36 -15.32
C HIS A 37 -10.25 47.48 -15.98
N ARG A 38 -9.16 48.08 -16.46
CA ARG A 38 -8.07 47.36 -17.15
C ARG A 38 -7.32 46.42 -16.22
N VAL A 39 -7.02 46.88 -15.00
CA VAL A 39 -6.34 46.08 -13.98
C VAL A 39 -7.33 45.05 -13.41
N LYS A 40 -6.94 43.78 -13.47
CA LYS A 40 -7.74 42.62 -13.05
C LYS A 40 -7.08 41.76 -11.99
N PHE A 41 -5.79 41.93 -11.74
CA PHE A 41 -5.06 41.11 -10.76
C PHE A 41 -4.09 41.94 -9.91
N LEU A 42 -3.83 41.44 -8.71
CA LEU A 42 -2.77 41.90 -7.82
C LEU A 42 -1.79 40.75 -7.63
N VAL A 43 -0.53 40.94 -7.99
CA VAL A 43 0.50 39.89 -7.97
C VAL A 43 1.57 40.22 -6.93
N MET A 44 1.75 39.30 -5.98
CA MET A 44 2.75 39.39 -4.92
C MET A 44 4.03 38.67 -5.34
N HIS A 45 5.17 39.31 -5.11
CA HIS A 45 6.50 38.81 -5.43
C HIS A 45 7.42 38.88 -4.22
N TYR A 46 8.57 38.19 -4.30
CA TYR A 46 9.75 38.57 -3.53
C TYR A 46 10.90 38.90 -4.47
N THR A 47 11.87 39.67 -3.97
CA THR A 47 13.02 40.09 -4.78
C THR A 47 14.18 39.08 -4.84
N ALA A 48 14.30 38.21 -3.83
CA ALA A 48 15.42 37.26 -3.65
C ALA A 48 16.81 37.89 -3.47
N ILE A 49 16.89 39.22 -3.42
CA ILE A 49 18.09 40.03 -3.25
C ILE A 49 17.76 41.22 -2.33
N ASP A 50 18.79 41.80 -1.73
CA ASP A 50 18.65 42.98 -0.86
C ASP A 50 18.05 44.20 -1.58
N TYR A 51 17.63 45.19 -0.81
CA TYR A 51 16.95 46.40 -1.26
C TYR A 51 17.77 47.20 -2.28
N GLU A 52 19.05 47.44 -2.04
CA GLU A 52 19.91 48.21 -2.96
C GLU A 52 19.98 47.52 -4.33
N LYS A 53 20.21 46.20 -4.36
CA LYS A 53 20.22 45.45 -5.62
C LYS A 53 18.83 45.41 -6.26
N SER A 54 17.77 45.24 -5.47
CA SER A 54 16.38 45.25 -5.96
C SER A 54 16.07 46.58 -6.66
N MET A 55 16.38 47.71 -6.01
CA MET A 55 16.20 49.04 -6.58
C MET A 55 16.95 49.22 -7.89
N ARG A 56 18.20 48.73 -7.97
CA ARG A 56 18.99 48.83 -9.21
C ARG A 56 18.38 48.01 -10.34
N VAL A 57 18.01 46.77 -10.09
CA VAL A 57 17.49 45.85 -11.14
C VAL A 57 16.11 46.27 -11.62
N LEU A 58 15.23 46.73 -10.73
CA LEU A 58 13.84 47.05 -11.06
C LEU A 58 13.66 48.38 -11.82
N VAL A 59 14.70 49.22 -11.91
CA VAL A 59 14.69 50.49 -12.66
C VAL A 59 15.62 50.49 -13.87
N GLU A 60 16.34 49.38 -14.12
CA GLU A 60 17.28 49.26 -15.23
C GLU A 60 16.54 49.18 -16.57
N GLU A 61 17.05 49.90 -17.58
CA GLU A 61 16.41 49.97 -18.89
C GLU A 61 16.41 48.59 -19.59
N GLY A 62 15.23 48.13 -20.02
CA GLY A 62 15.06 46.84 -20.69
C GLY A 62 15.01 45.61 -19.76
N GLY A 63 15.08 45.82 -18.44
CA GLY A 63 14.99 44.78 -17.42
C GLY A 63 13.56 44.45 -16.95
N LEU A 64 13.48 43.66 -15.88
CA LEU A 64 12.24 43.40 -15.13
C LEU A 64 11.89 44.65 -14.29
N SER A 65 10.60 44.89 -14.02
CA SER A 65 10.15 46.00 -13.17
C SER A 65 8.90 45.62 -12.38
N ALA A 66 8.49 46.46 -11.42
CA ALA A 66 7.26 46.30 -10.65
C ALA A 66 6.57 47.65 -10.43
N HIS A 67 5.33 47.66 -9.93
CA HIS A 67 4.66 48.93 -9.61
C HIS A 67 5.12 49.45 -8.25
N TYR A 68 5.30 48.53 -7.29
CA TYR A 68 5.70 48.86 -5.93
C TYR A 68 6.84 47.97 -5.46
N LEU A 69 7.72 48.51 -4.62
CA LEU A 69 8.74 47.79 -3.86
C LEU A 69 8.56 48.09 -2.36
N LEU A 70 8.55 47.05 -1.53
CA LEU A 70 8.54 47.15 -0.07
C LEU A 70 9.87 46.70 0.56
N PRO A 71 10.60 47.59 1.25
CA PRO A 71 11.82 47.25 1.98
C PRO A 71 11.52 46.42 3.25
N GLU A 72 12.56 45.84 3.87
CA GLU A 72 12.48 45.14 5.17
C GLU A 72 13.32 45.86 6.23
N SER A 73 12.93 45.81 7.51
CA SER A 73 13.56 46.59 8.60
C SER A 73 15.01 46.23 8.89
N ASN A 74 15.42 45.00 8.59
CA ASN A 74 16.76 44.48 8.94
C ASN A 74 17.69 44.40 7.73
N ASP A 75 17.33 45.03 6.61
CA ASP A 75 18.19 45.12 5.44
C ASP A 75 19.22 46.24 5.61
N ALA A 76 20.49 45.87 5.74
CA ALA A 76 21.59 46.81 5.89
C ALA A 76 21.78 47.74 4.68
N SER A 77 21.19 47.40 3.52
CA SER A 77 21.23 48.20 2.31
C SER A 77 20.09 49.22 2.20
N TYR A 78 19.11 49.19 3.11
CA TYR A 78 18.03 50.18 3.17
C TYR A 78 18.49 51.45 3.94
N PRO A 79 18.45 52.65 3.33
CA PRO A 79 19.10 53.83 3.91
C PRO A 79 18.26 54.59 4.95
N GLU A 80 16.98 54.23 5.16
CA GLU A 80 16.04 55.00 6.00
C GLU A 80 15.70 54.24 7.29
N ASP A 81 15.48 54.98 8.39
CA ASP A 81 15.11 54.40 9.70
C ASP A 81 13.66 53.85 9.73
N GLU A 82 12.78 54.36 8.87
CA GLU A 82 11.38 53.96 8.75
C GLU A 82 11.10 53.40 7.35
N LEU A 83 10.43 52.25 7.29
CA LEU A 83 10.04 51.62 6.02
C LEU A 83 9.02 52.50 5.29
N LYS A 84 9.28 52.76 4.01
CA LYS A 84 8.41 53.48 3.09
C LYS A 84 8.03 52.57 1.93
N ILE A 85 6.85 52.79 1.35
CA ILE A 85 6.45 52.15 0.09
C ILE A 85 7.09 52.94 -1.07
N ILE A 86 7.78 52.25 -1.98
CA ILE A 86 8.40 52.89 -3.14
C ILE A 86 7.53 52.55 -4.36
N GLN A 87 6.99 53.57 -5.03
CA GLN A 87 6.32 53.40 -6.31
C GLN A 87 7.35 53.55 -7.45
N LEU A 88 7.51 52.50 -8.24
CA LEU A 88 8.47 52.44 -9.35
C LEU A 88 7.80 52.71 -10.70
N VAL A 89 6.55 52.28 -10.87
CA VAL A 89 5.75 52.48 -12.09
C VAL A 89 4.34 52.93 -11.69
N ASP A 90 3.77 53.89 -12.42
CA ASP A 90 2.40 54.35 -12.22
C ASP A 90 1.41 53.19 -12.52
N GLU A 91 0.33 53.05 -11.75
CA GLU A 91 -0.66 51.96 -11.93
C GLU A 91 -1.38 52.01 -13.30
N HIS A 92 -1.35 53.15 -14.01
CA HIS A 92 -1.89 53.28 -15.37
C HIS A 92 -0.94 52.75 -16.44
N ASP A 93 0.34 52.67 -16.11
CA ASP A 93 1.39 52.17 -16.98
C ASP A 93 1.67 50.69 -16.70
N ARG A 94 2.34 50.04 -17.66
CA ARG A 94 2.69 48.63 -17.53
C ARG A 94 4.03 48.46 -16.84
N ALA A 95 4.07 47.67 -15.76
CA ALA A 95 5.32 47.10 -15.24
C ALA A 95 5.56 45.67 -15.75
N TRP A 96 6.84 45.29 -15.90
CA TRP A 96 7.28 43.99 -16.43
C TRP A 96 7.63 43.00 -15.32
N HIS A 97 6.66 42.66 -14.47
CA HIS A 97 6.88 41.81 -13.29
C HIS A 97 6.48 40.34 -13.50
N ALA A 98 5.44 40.06 -14.26
CA ALA A 98 4.85 38.71 -14.37
C ALA A 98 5.58 37.84 -15.40
N GLY A 99 6.09 38.43 -16.50
CA GLY A 99 6.59 37.67 -17.65
C GLY A 99 5.53 36.73 -18.26
N ARG A 100 5.94 35.60 -18.86
CA ARG A 100 5.00 34.56 -19.32
C ARG A 100 4.20 34.05 -18.11
N SER A 101 2.90 34.28 -18.14
CA SER A 101 2.00 34.08 -17.00
C SER A 101 0.60 33.74 -17.47
N PHE A 102 -0.15 33.03 -16.64
CA PHE A 102 -1.55 32.70 -16.86
C PHE A 102 -2.33 32.69 -15.55
N TRP A 103 -3.53 33.27 -15.55
CA TRP A 103 -4.49 33.08 -14.47
C TRP A 103 -5.92 33.24 -14.97
N GLN A 104 -6.80 32.30 -14.59
CA GLN A 104 -8.25 32.34 -14.88
C GLN A 104 -8.62 32.62 -16.34
N GLY A 105 -7.85 32.07 -17.28
CA GLY A 105 -8.12 32.19 -18.72
C GLY A 105 -7.49 33.41 -19.38
N ARG A 106 -6.64 34.16 -18.66
CA ARG A 106 -5.89 35.30 -19.18
C ARG A 106 -4.40 34.98 -19.22
N GLU A 107 -3.74 35.38 -20.29
CA GLU A 107 -2.30 35.30 -20.49
C GLU A 107 -1.69 36.72 -20.39
N ASP A 108 -0.37 36.80 -20.30
CA ASP A 108 0.41 38.06 -20.31
C ASP A 108 -0.04 39.08 -19.26
N LEU A 109 -0.04 38.66 -17.99
CA LEU A 109 -0.63 39.44 -16.89
C LEU A 109 0.04 40.80 -16.65
N ASN A 110 1.23 41.07 -17.18
CA ASN A 110 1.85 42.41 -17.12
C ASN A 110 0.88 43.51 -17.56
N ASP A 111 0.04 43.26 -18.57
CA ASP A 111 -0.84 44.27 -19.17
C ASP A 111 -2.10 44.59 -18.32
N GLN A 112 -2.37 43.77 -17.29
CA GLN A 112 -3.63 43.74 -16.56
C GLN A 112 -3.45 43.50 -15.06
N SER A 113 -2.26 43.68 -14.51
CA SER A 113 -2.01 43.44 -13.10
C SER A 113 -1.09 44.47 -12.48
N ILE A 114 -1.25 44.65 -11.17
CA ILE A 114 -0.33 45.44 -10.35
C ILE A 114 0.58 44.45 -9.62
N GLY A 115 1.87 44.54 -9.89
CA GLY A 115 2.92 43.78 -9.23
C GLY A 115 3.53 44.52 -8.04
N ILE A 116 3.62 43.84 -6.90
CA ILE A 116 4.28 44.31 -5.68
C ILE A 116 5.48 43.42 -5.39
N GLU A 117 6.67 44.00 -5.43
CA GLU A 117 7.93 43.37 -5.02
C GLU A 117 8.18 43.58 -3.54
N ILE A 118 8.59 42.52 -2.85
CA ILE A 118 8.78 42.53 -1.40
C ILE A 118 10.20 42.06 -1.12
N VAL A 119 11.01 42.91 -0.49
CA VAL A 119 12.39 42.53 -0.15
C VAL A 119 12.33 41.38 0.85
N ASN A 120 12.75 40.20 0.39
CA ASN A 120 12.84 38.99 1.18
C ASN A 120 13.80 38.00 0.48
N VAL A 121 14.81 37.50 1.20
CA VAL A 121 15.95 36.80 0.59
C VAL A 121 16.01 35.33 1.04
N PRO A 122 15.48 34.37 0.27
CA PRO A 122 15.62 32.96 0.57
C PRO A 122 17.05 32.48 0.34
N THR A 123 17.55 31.61 1.22
CA THR A 123 18.86 30.97 1.06
C THR A 123 18.68 29.61 0.43
N CYS A 124 19.32 29.36 -0.72
CA CYS A 124 19.17 28.10 -1.40
C CYS A 124 20.50 27.43 -1.75
N HIS A 125 20.58 26.13 -1.49
CA HIS A 125 21.74 25.30 -1.75
C HIS A 125 21.49 24.35 -2.91
N TYR A 126 22.45 24.27 -3.83
CA TYR A 126 22.42 23.38 -4.98
C TYR A 126 23.42 22.22 -4.78
N PRO A 127 23.12 21.00 -5.27
CA PRO A 127 24.12 19.95 -5.39
C PRO A 127 25.22 20.36 -6.39
N GLU A 128 26.43 19.81 -6.28
CA GLU A 128 27.56 20.12 -7.18
C GLU A 128 27.27 19.66 -8.63
N VAL A 129 26.62 20.52 -9.40
CA VAL A 129 26.38 20.40 -10.84
C VAL A 129 26.67 21.76 -11.50
N PRO A 130 27.04 21.81 -12.79
CA PRO A 130 27.34 23.06 -13.49
C PRO A 130 26.20 24.09 -13.42
N ALA A 131 26.56 25.36 -13.24
CA ALA A 131 25.63 26.45 -12.90
C ALA A 131 24.59 26.78 -13.99
N ASP A 132 24.82 26.34 -15.23
CA ASP A 132 23.99 26.56 -16.41
C ASP A 132 22.73 25.67 -16.47
N VAL A 133 22.58 24.73 -15.53
CA VAL A 133 21.43 23.80 -15.46
C VAL A 133 20.45 24.15 -14.32
N HIS A 134 20.75 25.17 -13.50
CA HIS A 134 19.93 25.52 -12.34
C HIS A 134 18.62 26.21 -12.72
N MET A 135 17.49 25.53 -12.49
CA MET A 135 16.15 26.14 -12.56
C MET A 135 15.71 26.64 -11.18
N GLU A 136 14.88 27.69 -11.13
CA GLU A 136 14.39 28.28 -9.87
C GLU A 136 13.52 27.29 -9.07
N ASN A 137 12.81 26.39 -9.79
CA ASN A 137 11.98 25.29 -9.27
C ASN A 137 12.65 23.91 -9.32
N ASP A 138 13.99 23.84 -9.36
CA ASP A 138 14.71 22.56 -9.36
C ASP A 138 14.46 21.78 -8.06
N ALA A 139 13.85 20.59 -8.16
CA ALA A 139 13.54 19.71 -7.03
C ALA A 139 14.80 19.21 -6.28
N SER A 140 15.99 19.41 -6.83
CA SER A 140 17.27 19.11 -6.19
C SER A 140 17.82 20.24 -5.32
N LYS A 141 17.24 21.45 -5.41
CA LYS A 141 17.63 22.65 -4.66
C LYS A 141 16.97 22.67 -3.28
N LEU A 142 17.76 22.85 -2.23
CA LEU A 142 17.26 23.02 -0.87
C LEU A 142 17.16 24.52 -0.55
N CYS A 143 15.94 25.07 -0.50
CA CYS A 143 15.71 26.46 -0.11
C CYS A 143 15.22 26.58 1.34
N ILE A 144 15.76 27.57 2.05
CA ILE A 144 15.30 28.05 3.35
C ILE A 144 14.69 29.43 3.12
N PHE A 145 13.38 29.54 3.38
CA PHE A 145 12.63 30.79 3.25
C PHE A 145 12.55 31.48 4.60
N PRO A 146 13.01 32.74 4.72
CA PRO A 146 12.82 33.54 5.93
C PRO A 146 11.36 33.99 6.11
N ASP A 147 11.04 34.39 7.33
CA ASP A 147 9.79 35.08 7.64
C ASP A 147 9.79 36.51 7.13
N TYR A 148 8.63 36.97 6.66
CA TYR A 148 8.43 38.35 6.25
C TYR A 148 8.38 39.27 7.47
N ASP A 149 8.97 40.46 7.35
CA ASP A 149 9.00 41.46 8.40
C ASP A 149 7.57 41.95 8.73
N ALA A 150 7.22 42.00 10.02
CA ALA A 150 5.91 42.45 10.48
C ALA A 150 5.56 43.87 10.02
N LYS A 151 6.52 44.82 10.08
CA LYS A 151 6.29 46.21 9.64
C LYS A 151 6.09 46.28 8.12
N GLN A 152 6.86 45.48 7.38
CA GLN A 152 6.70 45.33 5.94
C GLN A 152 5.31 44.77 5.58
N MET A 153 4.79 43.80 6.33
CA MET A 153 3.45 43.25 6.12
C MET A 153 2.32 44.23 6.46
N GLU A 154 2.49 45.12 7.45
CA GLU A 154 1.54 46.21 7.73
C GLU A 154 1.40 47.17 6.54
N LEU A 155 2.54 47.61 5.98
CA LEU A 155 2.57 48.45 4.78
C LEU A 155 1.95 47.75 3.57
N LEU A 156 2.25 46.45 3.38
CA LEU A 156 1.66 45.66 2.30
C LEU A 156 0.13 45.59 2.41
N ILE A 157 -0.41 45.40 3.62
CA ILE A 157 -1.86 45.36 3.86
C ILE A 157 -2.51 46.71 3.54
N GLU A 158 -1.91 47.81 3.99
CA GLU A 158 -2.39 49.17 3.69
C GLU A 158 -2.40 49.43 2.18
N LEU A 159 -1.28 49.18 1.52
CA LEU A 159 -1.11 49.35 0.08
C LEU A 159 -2.13 48.51 -0.71
N SER A 160 -2.24 47.22 -0.37
CA SER A 160 -3.15 46.29 -1.05
C SER A 160 -4.60 46.73 -0.91
N LYS A 161 -5.03 47.21 0.26
CA LYS A 161 -6.39 47.76 0.45
C LYS A 161 -6.62 48.99 -0.42
N GLY A 162 -5.64 49.89 -0.51
CA GLY A 162 -5.70 51.04 -1.39
C GLY A 162 -5.86 50.65 -2.86
N ILE A 163 -5.05 49.70 -3.33
CA ILE A 163 -5.10 49.18 -4.70
C ILE A 163 -6.47 48.56 -5.00
N LEU A 164 -6.96 47.69 -4.12
CA LEU A 164 -8.25 47.02 -4.30
C LEU A 164 -9.44 47.99 -4.27
N ALA A 165 -9.37 49.04 -3.44
CA ALA A 165 -10.39 50.09 -3.41
C ALA A 165 -10.46 50.89 -4.73
N ARG A 166 -9.31 51.10 -5.39
CA ARG A 166 -9.23 51.74 -6.71
C ARG A 166 -9.60 50.80 -7.86
N ASN A 167 -9.46 49.49 -7.66
CA ASN A 167 -9.67 48.46 -8.68
C ASN A 167 -10.73 47.44 -8.22
N PRO A 168 -12.02 47.81 -8.19
CA PRO A 168 -13.09 46.99 -7.62
C PRO A 168 -13.36 45.67 -8.39
N ASP A 169 -12.80 45.53 -9.60
CA ASP A 169 -12.89 44.31 -10.40
C ASP A 169 -11.91 43.21 -9.94
N ILE A 170 -10.96 43.52 -9.05
CA ILE A 170 -10.04 42.54 -8.45
C ILE A 170 -10.74 41.86 -7.29
N GLY A 171 -11.29 40.68 -7.53
CA GLY A 171 -11.89 39.85 -6.49
C GLY A 171 -10.85 39.06 -5.67
N PRO A 172 -11.30 38.34 -4.62
CA PRO A 172 -10.43 37.56 -3.75
C PRO A 172 -9.55 36.54 -4.48
N THR A 173 -10.07 35.92 -5.55
CA THR A 173 -9.32 34.91 -6.33
C THR A 173 -8.37 35.50 -7.36
N GLN A 174 -8.28 36.84 -7.45
CA GLN A 174 -7.41 37.57 -8.36
C GLN A 174 -6.22 38.22 -7.64
N VAL A 175 -6.08 37.98 -6.33
CA VAL A 175 -4.86 38.28 -5.57
C VAL A 175 -4.05 37.00 -5.49
N VAL A 176 -2.86 37.00 -6.09
CA VAL A 176 -2.08 35.79 -6.40
C VAL A 176 -0.59 36.03 -6.18
N GLY A 177 0.17 34.95 -5.97
CA GLY A 177 1.63 35.00 -6.02
C GLY A 177 2.15 34.87 -7.46
N HIS A 178 3.41 35.23 -7.70
CA HIS A 178 4.03 34.95 -9.00
C HIS A 178 4.08 33.46 -9.32
N SER A 179 4.30 32.63 -8.30
CA SER A 179 4.23 31.17 -8.36
C SER A 179 2.86 30.65 -8.81
N ASP A 180 1.76 31.33 -8.50
CA ASP A 180 0.43 30.89 -8.95
C ASP A 180 0.24 31.07 -10.46
N ILE A 181 0.78 32.17 -10.99
CA ILE A 181 0.60 32.56 -12.39
C ILE A 181 1.68 32.00 -13.30
N ALA A 182 2.79 31.51 -12.73
CA ALA A 182 3.92 30.91 -13.44
C ALA A 182 4.50 29.70 -12.68
N PRO A 183 3.69 28.67 -12.37
CA PRO A 183 4.05 27.60 -11.42
C PRO A 183 5.25 26.76 -11.84
N SER A 184 5.53 26.61 -13.13
CA SER A 184 6.68 25.84 -13.62
C SER A 184 8.00 26.64 -13.64
N ARG A 185 7.94 27.94 -13.34
CA ARG A 185 9.09 28.85 -13.45
C ARG A 185 9.39 29.57 -12.14
N LYS A 186 8.37 29.88 -11.35
CA LYS A 186 8.45 30.76 -10.19
C LYS A 186 7.97 30.08 -8.92
N ASN A 187 8.57 30.46 -7.80
CA ASN A 187 8.22 29.99 -6.45
C ASN A 187 7.96 31.13 -5.46
N ASP A 188 8.08 32.38 -5.87
CA ASP A 188 7.78 33.55 -5.06
C ASP A 188 6.25 33.81 -4.98
N PRO A 189 5.74 34.37 -3.87
CA PRO A 189 6.44 34.87 -2.68
C PRO A 189 6.85 33.77 -1.67
N GLY A 190 6.77 32.49 -2.05
CA GLY A 190 7.26 31.37 -1.24
C GLY A 190 6.32 30.93 -0.12
N PRO A 191 6.62 29.79 0.54
CA PRO A 191 5.77 29.17 1.54
C PRO A 191 5.67 29.93 2.87
N ARG A 192 6.53 30.93 3.12
CA ARG A 192 6.46 31.75 4.34
C ARG A 192 5.64 33.04 4.17
N PHE A 193 5.14 33.29 2.96
CA PHE A 193 4.29 34.46 2.73
C PHE A 193 2.96 34.33 3.49
N PRO A 194 2.54 35.35 4.27
CA PRO A 194 1.45 35.21 5.22
C PRO A 194 0.06 35.40 4.58
N TRP A 195 -0.29 34.56 3.60
CA TRP A 195 -1.57 34.62 2.89
C TRP A 195 -2.80 34.68 3.80
N TYR A 196 -2.81 33.90 4.88
CA TYR A 196 -3.92 33.91 5.84
C TYR A 196 -4.05 35.26 6.58
N GLN A 197 -2.94 35.95 6.87
CA GLN A 197 -2.97 37.28 7.49
C GLN A 197 -3.61 38.30 6.55
N LEU A 198 -3.26 38.26 5.26
CA LEU A 198 -3.87 39.12 4.24
C LEU A 198 -5.36 38.83 4.11
N TYR A 199 -5.76 37.55 4.07
CA TYR A 199 -7.16 37.16 4.04
C TYR A 199 -7.94 37.72 5.24
N LYS A 200 -7.37 37.62 6.46
CA LYS A 200 -7.96 38.19 7.67
C LYS A 200 -8.12 39.71 7.60
N ALA A 201 -7.27 40.38 6.82
CA ALA A 201 -7.37 41.81 6.53
C ALA A 201 -8.32 42.14 5.36
N GLY A 202 -8.96 41.14 4.74
CA GLY A 202 -9.89 41.31 3.61
C GLY A 202 -9.23 41.28 2.23
N ILE A 203 -8.00 40.78 2.13
CA ILE A 203 -7.20 40.73 0.90
C ILE A 203 -7.02 39.27 0.47
N GLY A 204 -7.44 38.94 -0.75
CA GLY A 204 -7.23 37.62 -1.32
C GLY A 204 -8.18 36.54 -0.79
N ALA A 205 -7.99 35.31 -1.29
CA ALA A 205 -8.85 34.17 -1.02
C ALA A 205 -8.30 33.29 0.11
N TRP A 206 -9.20 32.73 0.91
CA TRP A 206 -8.92 31.62 1.81
C TRP A 206 -10.13 30.71 1.98
N TYR A 207 -9.90 29.47 2.41
CA TYR A 207 -10.93 28.46 2.67
C TYR A 207 -11.48 28.52 4.10
N GLU A 208 -12.62 27.87 4.33
CA GLU A 208 -13.16 27.67 5.68
C GLU A 208 -12.82 26.27 6.20
N SER A 209 -12.38 26.17 7.46
CA SER A 209 -11.91 24.91 8.06
C SER A 209 -12.99 23.82 8.07
N GLU A 210 -14.25 24.18 8.36
CA GLU A 210 -15.36 23.22 8.38
C GLU A 210 -15.62 22.57 7.01
N THR A 211 -15.48 23.35 5.92
CA THR A 211 -15.64 22.84 4.56
C THR A 211 -14.45 21.95 4.17
N VAL A 212 -13.25 22.28 4.62
CA VAL A 212 -12.07 21.40 4.44
C VAL A 212 -12.28 20.09 5.17
N ASP A 213 -12.77 20.10 6.40
CA ASP A 213 -13.05 18.89 7.17
C ASP A 213 -14.10 18.01 6.48
N LYS A 214 -15.16 18.62 5.92
CA LYS A 214 -16.17 17.92 5.12
C LYS A 214 -15.53 17.15 3.96
N TYR A 215 -14.70 17.83 3.17
CA TYR A 215 -14.02 17.19 2.03
C TYR A 215 -12.91 16.24 2.45
N TRP A 216 -12.25 16.50 3.57
CA TRP A 216 -11.21 15.63 4.12
C TRP A 216 -11.78 14.27 4.51
N GLN A 217 -12.92 14.24 5.19
CA GLN A 217 -13.62 13.00 5.52
C GLN A 217 -13.97 12.21 4.24
N GLN A 218 -14.45 12.91 3.20
CA GLN A 218 -14.84 12.28 1.94
C GLN A 218 -13.63 11.76 1.13
N PHE A 219 -12.60 12.59 0.94
CA PHE A 219 -11.45 12.28 0.08
C PHE A 219 -10.39 11.41 0.76
N SER A 220 -10.42 11.28 2.09
CA SER A 220 -9.64 10.29 2.80
C SER A 220 -10.15 8.87 2.59
N LEU A 221 -11.45 8.70 2.31
CA LEU A 221 -12.05 7.40 1.98
C LEU A 221 -11.81 7.05 0.51
N VAL A 222 -12.18 7.96 -0.39
CA VAL A 222 -11.99 7.78 -1.84
C VAL A 222 -11.44 9.06 -2.43
N LYS A 223 -10.19 9.03 -2.83
CA LYS A 223 -9.50 10.21 -3.34
C LYS A 223 -9.97 10.59 -4.75
N PRO A 224 -10.12 11.88 -5.07
CA PRO A 224 -10.36 12.32 -6.44
C PRO A 224 -9.24 11.86 -7.39
N SER A 225 -9.59 11.50 -8.63
CA SER A 225 -8.59 11.18 -9.65
C SER A 225 -7.67 12.36 -9.95
N ILE A 226 -6.52 12.09 -10.55
CA ILE A 226 -5.59 13.15 -10.97
C ILE A 226 -6.26 14.04 -12.03
N ALA A 227 -7.00 13.46 -12.98
CA ALA A 227 -7.78 14.24 -13.94
C ALA A 227 -8.77 15.18 -13.25
N LEU A 228 -9.45 14.72 -12.20
CA LEU A 228 -10.40 15.54 -11.48
C LEU A 228 -9.73 16.66 -10.69
N MET A 229 -8.58 16.38 -10.08
CA MET A 229 -7.72 17.39 -9.44
C MET A 229 -7.23 18.46 -10.43
N GLN A 230 -6.73 18.06 -11.59
CA GLN A 230 -6.30 18.98 -12.65
C GLN A 230 -7.46 19.86 -13.13
N LYS A 231 -8.65 19.27 -13.36
CA LYS A 231 -9.86 20.03 -13.71
C LYS A 231 -10.27 21.01 -12.61
N ALA A 232 -10.11 20.64 -11.35
CA ALA A 232 -10.40 21.53 -10.22
C ALA A 232 -9.39 22.69 -10.12
N LEU A 233 -8.09 22.43 -10.28
CA LEU A 233 -7.03 23.46 -10.31
C LEU A 233 -7.24 24.43 -11.48
N ARG A 234 -7.50 23.91 -12.68
CA ARG A 234 -7.87 24.71 -13.86
C ARG A 234 -9.16 25.49 -13.64
N GLY A 235 -10.12 24.87 -12.94
CA GLY A 235 -11.38 25.49 -12.55
C GLY A 235 -11.18 26.66 -11.59
N TYR A 236 -10.18 26.60 -10.72
CA TYR A 236 -9.84 27.65 -9.77
C TYR A 236 -9.10 28.81 -10.44
N GLY A 237 -8.10 28.52 -11.28
CA GLY A 237 -7.39 29.57 -12.03
C GLY A 237 -6.08 29.16 -12.71
N TYR A 238 -5.49 28.02 -12.36
CA TYR A 238 -4.16 27.63 -12.82
C TYR A 238 -4.08 27.21 -14.29
N ASP A 239 -2.89 27.32 -14.88
CA ASP A 239 -2.61 26.78 -16.22
C ASP A 239 -2.22 25.31 -16.21
N VAL A 240 -3.21 24.45 -15.92
CA VAL A 240 -3.01 23.00 -15.92
C VAL A 240 -4.02 22.31 -16.83
N GLN A 241 -3.52 21.40 -17.65
CA GLN A 241 -4.31 20.56 -18.55
C GLN A 241 -4.65 19.23 -17.87
N ALA A 242 -5.85 18.72 -18.14
CA ALA A 242 -6.30 17.45 -17.58
C ALA A 242 -5.72 16.26 -18.38
N THR A 243 -4.53 15.81 -17.99
CA THR A 243 -3.83 14.66 -18.61
C THR A 243 -4.09 13.33 -17.91
N ASN A 244 -4.71 13.35 -16.72
CA ASN A 244 -4.86 12.21 -15.81
C ASN A 244 -3.54 11.59 -15.32
N GLN A 245 -2.42 12.29 -15.49
CA GLN A 245 -1.10 11.88 -15.04
C GLN A 245 -0.58 12.91 -14.05
N LEU A 246 0.17 12.45 -13.04
CA LEU A 246 0.89 13.35 -12.14
C LEU A 246 2.18 13.80 -12.85
N ASP A 247 2.00 14.60 -13.89
CA ASP A 247 3.05 15.15 -14.76
C ASP A 247 3.68 16.44 -14.16
N PRO A 248 4.79 16.96 -14.74
CA PRO A 248 5.47 18.13 -14.19
C PRO A 248 4.56 19.36 -14.01
N GLN A 249 3.70 19.69 -14.99
CA GLN A 249 2.75 20.80 -14.85
C GLN A 249 1.85 20.64 -13.61
N THR A 250 1.45 19.41 -13.29
CA THR A 250 0.55 19.12 -12.16
C THR A 250 1.31 19.23 -10.84
N LEU A 251 2.54 18.70 -10.77
CA LEU A 251 3.40 18.80 -9.60
C LEU A 251 3.75 20.26 -9.26
N ASP A 252 4.14 21.03 -10.28
CA ASP A 252 4.49 22.44 -10.16
C ASP A 252 3.27 23.27 -9.70
N THR A 253 2.12 23.04 -10.35
CA THR A 253 0.86 23.71 -9.99
C THR A 253 0.43 23.37 -8.57
N LEU A 254 0.55 22.11 -8.15
CA LEU A 254 0.22 21.70 -6.79
C LEU A 254 1.18 22.31 -5.76
N SER A 255 2.46 22.46 -6.11
CA SER A 255 3.44 23.11 -5.24
C SER A 255 3.11 24.59 -5.05
N ALA A 256 2.81 25.31 -6.14
CA ALA A 256 2.33 26.70 -6.09
C ALA A 256 1.04 26.83 -5.25
N PHE A 257 0.05 25.99 -5.53
CA PHE A 257 -1.20 25.93 -4.77
C PHE A 257 -0.96 25.69 -3.28
N GLN A 258 -0.03 24.80 -2.93
CA GLN A 258 0.32 24.53 -1.54
C GLN A 258 1.08 25.69 -0.90
N MET A 259 2.01 26.35 -1.60
CA MET A 259 2.66 27.56 -1.07
C MET A 259 1.64 28.64 -0.73
N HIS A 260 0.57 28.75 -1.53
CA HIS A 260 -0.51 29.69 -1.26
C HIS A 260 -1.42 29.24 -0.11
N PHE A 261 -2.02 28.06 -0.20
CA PHE A 261 -3.13 27.66 0.69
C PHE A 261 -2.75 26.63 1.76
N LEU A 262 -1.61 25.94 1.63
CA LEU A 262 -1.12 24.94 2.57
C LEU A 262 0.38 25.16 2.89
N PRO A 263 0.81 26.37 3.31
CA PRO A 263 2.23 26.72 3.41
C PRO A 263 3.05 25.82 4.36
N TRP A 264 2.39 25.18 5.33
CA TRP A 264 3.01 24.19 6.24
C TRP A 264 3.19 22.78 5.63
N HIS A 265 2.72 22.55 4.40
CA HIS A 265 2.68 21.24 3.73
C HIS A 265 2.88 21.35 2.21
N VAL A 266 4.00 21.95 1.80
CA VAL A 266 4.38 22.04 0.39
C VAL A 266 5.15 20.78 -0.01
N SER A 267 4.49 19.88 -0.74
CA SER A 267 5.02 18.58 -1.16
C SER A 267 4.91 18.32 -2.67
N GLY A 268 4.17 19.15 -3.41
CA GLY A 268 3.81 18.93 -4.82
C GLY A 268 2.87 17.74 -5.06
N ASN A 269 2.56 16.96 -4.02
CA ASN A 269 1.76 15.76 -4.15
C ASN A 269 0.27 16.10 -4.24
N ALA A 270 -0.43 15.40 -5.13
CA ALA A 270 -1.88 15.49 -5.23
C ALA A 270 -2.53 14.70 -4.08
N ASP A 271 -2.35 15.04 -2.80
CA ASP A 271 -2.89 14.28 -1.66
C ASP A 271 -4.34 14.65 -1.29
N ALA A 272 -4.96 13.89 -0.38
CA ALA A 272 -6.33 14.15 0.07
C ALA A 272 -6.48 15.53 0.73
N ARG A 273 -5.41 16.07 1.31
CA ARG A 273 -5.42 17.36 2.01
C ARG A 273 -5.49 18.49 1.00
N SER A 274 -4.63 18.44 -0.01
CA SER A 274 -4.62 19.35 -1.14
C SER A 274 -5.95 19.31 -1.89
N ALA A 275 -6.51 18.11 -2.11
CA ALA A 275 -7.84 17.94 -2.69
C ALA A 275 -8.93 18.61 -1.84
N SER A 276 -8.88 18.43 -0.52
CA SER A 276 -9.91 18.96 0.38
C SER A 276 -9.90 20.49 0.43
N VAL A 277 -8.70 21.09 0.49
CA VAL A 277 -8.55 22.55 0.44
C VAL A 277 -8.99 23.10 -0.91
N LEU A 278 -8.58 22.46 -2.02
CA LEU A 278 -8.98 22.89 -3.36
C LEU A 278 -10.49 22.85 -3.54
N PHE A 279 -11.16 21.78 -3.12
CA PHE A 279 -12.60 21.66 -3.25
C PHE A 279 -13.36 22.58 -2.30
N ALA A 280 -12.83 22.87 -1.11
CA ALA A 280 -13.38 23.90 -0.22
C ALA A 280 -13.30 25.31 -0.84
N LEU A 281 -12.18 25.64 -1.49
CA LEU A 281 -12.04 26.89 -2.26
C LEU A 281 -13.01 26.93 -3.45
N MET A 282 -13.15 25.81 -4.17
CA MET A 282 -14.11 25.69 -5.27
C MET A 282 -15.56 25.84 -4.79
N GLU A 283 -15.90 25.35 -3.59
CA GLU A 283 -17.22 25.54 -2.98
C GLU A 283 -17.51 27.01 -2.71
N LYS A 284 -16.55 27.70 -2.09
CA LYS A 284 -16.70 29.08 -1.68
C LYS A 284 -16.74 30.06 -2.85
N TYR A 285 -15.84 29.90 -3.83
CA TYR A 285 -15.66 30.89 -4.90
C TYR A 285 -16.23 30.46 -6.26
N PHE A 286 -16.42 29.16 -6.49
CA PHE A 286 -16.89 28.64 -7.80
C PHE A 286 -17.94 27.51 -7.69
N PRO A 287 -19.05 27.70 -6.93
CA PRO A 287 -20.00 26.62 -6.64
C PRO A 287 -20.59 25.96 -7.90
N LYS A 288 -20.83 26.73 -8.97
CA LYS A 288 -21.31 26.19 -10.26
C LYS A 288 -20.31 25.27 -10.95
N LYS A 289 -19.00 25.55 -10.83
CA LYS A 289 -17.94 24.68 -11.37
C LYS A 289 -17.80 23.43 -10.50
N LEU A 290 -17.87 23.60 -9.17
CA LEU A 290 -17.82 22.50 -8.20
C LEU A 290 -18.92 21.46 -8.46
N THR A 291 -20.17 21.86 -8.72
CA THR A 291 -21.26 20.91 -8.99
C THR A 291 -20.91 19.93 -10.12
N LYS A 292 -20.26 20.41 -11.19
CA LYS A 292 -19.83 19.56 -12.31
C LYS A 292 -18.70 18.61 -11.90
N LEU A 293 -17.76 19.09 -11.08
CA LEU A 293 -16.65 18.29 -10.57
C LEU A 293 -17.15 17.17 -9.64
N MET A 294 -18.07 17.48 -8.72
CA MET A 294 -18.63 16.49 -7.79
C MET A 294 -19.47 15.43 -8.50
N ALA A 295 -20.24 15.80 -9.52
CA ALA A 295 -20.95 14.82 -10.34
C ALA A 295 -20.00 13.88 -11.10
N GLN A 296 -18.82 14.36 -11.52
CA GLN A 296 -17.79 13.52 -12.11
C GLN A 296 -17.12 12.62 -11.06
N TYR A 297 -16.83 13.16 -9.87
CA TYR A 297 -16.29 12.40 -8.74
C TYR A 297 -17.18 11.20 -8.39
N GLU A 298 -18.48 11.41 -8.23
CA GLU A 298 -19.45 10.34 -7.94
C GLU A 298 -19.48 9.28 -9.04
N LYS A 299 -19.37 9.66 -10.32
CA LYS A 299 -19.26 8.71 -11.43
C LYS A 299 -17.96 7.91 -11.40
N GLU A 300 -16.84 8.54 -11.06
CA GLU A 300 -15.54 7.85 -10.93
C GLU A 300 -15.55 6.83 -9.78
N GLN A 301 -16.39 7.02 -8.75
CA GLN A 301 -16.59 6.04 -7.68
C GLN A 301 -17.42 4.81 -8.10
N THR A 302 -18.18 4.90 -9.20
CA THR A 302 -19.04 3.81 -9.69
C THR A 302 -18.34 2.86 -10.67
N VAL A 303 -17.02 2.99 -10.89
CA VAL A 303 -16.26 2.02 -11.68
C VAL A 303 -16.23 0.68 -10.93
N ASP A 304 -16.94 -0.32 -11.48
CA ASP A 304 -17.23 -1.65 -10.94
C ASP A 304 -16.10 -2.26 -10.08
N VAL A 305 -16.17 -2.05 -8.77
CA VAL A 305 -15.73 -3.08 -7.83
C VAL A 305 -16.76 -4.18 -7.98
N ALA A 306 -16.38 -5.28 -8.65
CA ALA A 306 -17.23 -6.46 -8.76
C ALA A 306 -17.82 -6.76 -7.39
N LYS A 307 -19.16 -6.91 -7.31
CA LYS A 307 -19.82 -7.25 -6.04
C LYS A 307 -19.10 -8.47 -5.46
N PRO A 308 -18.75 -8.47 -4.15
CA PRO A 308 -18.02 -9.57 -3.55
C PRO A 308 -18.73 -10.89 -3.83
N ILE A 309 -18.00 -11.85 -4.40
CA ILE A 309 -18.52 -13.19 -4.62
C ILE A 309 -18.70 -13.82 -3.24
N ILE A 310 -19.95 -14.11 -2.87
CA ILE A 310 -20.25 -14.84 -1.63
C ILE A 310 -19.86 -16.30 -1.85
N LEU A 311 -18.82 -16.74 -1.15
CA LEU A 311 -18.35 -18.12 -1.21
C LEU A 311 -19.39 -19.08 -0.59
N SER A 312 -19.49 -20.28 -1.15
CA SER A 312 -20.43 -21.31 -0.71
C SER A 312 -20.08 -21.83 0.69
N ASN A 313 -21.07 -22.35 1.40
CA ASN A 313 -20.90 -23.07 2.67
C ASN A 313 -20.91 -24.61 2.48
N ALA A 314 -20.62 -25.07 1.27
CA ALA A 314 -20.50 -26.48 0.88
C ALA A 314 -19.64 -26.60 -0.38
N GLN A 315 -19.02 -27.76 -0.62
CA GLN A 315 -18.25 -27.98 -1.87
C GLN A 315 -19.16 -28.05 -3.10
N VAL A 316 -20.37 -28.54 -2.91
CA VAL A 316 -21.39 -28.64 -3.95
C VAL A 316 -22.72 -28.25 -3.34
N VAL A 317 -23.43 -27.34 -4.01
CA VAL A 317 -24.83 -27.00 -3.75
C VAL A 317 -25.57 -27.18 -5.08
N ALA A 318 -26.30 -28.29 -5.22
CA ALA A 318 -26.98 -28.66 -6.46
C ALA A 318 -28.49 -28.63 -6.23
N ARG A 319 -29.20 -27.75 -6.95
CA ARG A 319 -30.67 -27.77 -7.02
C ARG A 319 -31.09 -28.73 -8.13
N ILE A 320 -32.00 -29.64 -7.80
CA ILE A 320 -32.46 -30.72 -8.67
C ILE A 320 -34.00 -30.73 -8.70
N PRO A 321 -34.64 -30.78 -9.88
CA PRO A 321 -34.02 -30.70 -11.20
C PRO A 321 -33.32 -29.35 -11.44
N ASP A 322 -32.28 -29.35 -12.29
CA ASP A 322 -31.61 -28.13 -12.74
C ASP A 322 -32.63 -27.11 -13.28
N ASN A 323 -32.45 -25.83 -12.96
CA ASN A 323 -33.29 -24.75 -13.47
C ASN A 323 -33.14 -24.56 -14.98
N ASN A 324 -31.95 -24.85 -15.52
CA ASN A 324 -31.62 -24.66 -16.93
C ASN A 324 -31.04 -25.97 -17.51
N PRO A 325 -31.86 -27.03 -17.63
CA PRO A 325 -31.38 -28.33 -18.05
C PRO A 325 -30.86 -28.29 -19.49
N SER A 326 -29.78 -29.03 -19.75
CA SER A 326 -29.30 -29.27 -21.11
C SER A 326 -30.27 -30.15 -21.89
N SER A 327 -30.34 -29.97 -23.21
CA SER A 327 -31.01 -30.93 -24.11
C SER A 327 -30.35 -32.32 -24.10
N ARG A 328 -29.09 -32.42 -23.64
CA ARG A 328 -28.38 -33.69 -23.46
C ARG A 328 -28.69 -34.28 -22.08
N LEU A 329 -29.72 -35.12 -21.99
CA LEU A 329 -30.24 -35.67 -20.72
C LEU A 329 -29.16 -36.27 -19.79
N LEU A 330 -28.11 -36.90 -20.34
CA LEU A 330 -27.05 -37.54 -19.55
C LEU A 330 -26.06 -36.56 -18.86
N VAL A 331 -26.18 -35.25 -19.04
CA VAL A 331 -25.36 -34.28 -18.29
C VAL A 331 -26.12 -33.59 -17.17
N ASN A 332 -27.44 -33.75 -17.11
CA ASN A 332 -28.28 -33.14 -16.10
C ASN A 332 -28.24 -33.93 -14.78
N ASP A 333 -28.52 -33.22 -13.68
CA ASP A 333 -28.81 -33.74 -12.35
C ASP A 333 -27.76 -34.72 -11.77
N ARG A 334 -26.50 -34.48 -12.11
CA ARG A 334 -25.34 -35.27 -11.66
C ARG A 334 -24.12 -34.39 -11.47
N GLY A 335 -23.16 -34.85 -10.69
CA GLY A 335 -21.92 -34.12 -10.47
C GLY A 335 -20.92 -34.92 -9.64
N THR A 336 -19.87 -34.22 -9.19
CA THR A 336 -18.80 -34.81 -8.38
C THR A 336 -18.57 -34.06 -7.08
N PHE A 337 -18.05 -34.75 -6.08
CA PHE A 337 -17.65 -34.17 -4.79
C PHE A 337 -16.46 -34.94 -4.22
N LYS A 338 -15.57 -34.28 -3.48
CA LYS A 338 -14.45 -34.94 -2.78
C LYS A 338 -14.92 -35.54 -1.46
N ALA A 339 -14.57 -36.80 -1.22
CA ALA A 339 -14.77 -37.46 0.07
C ALA A 339 -13.65 -38.48 0.31
N TYR A 340 -13.69 -39.09 1.50
CA TYR A 340 -12.79 -40.16 1.87
C TYR A 340 -13.59 -41.42 2.17
N LYS A 341 -12.98 -42.59 1.95
CA LYS A 341 -13.62 -43.88 2.19
C LYS A 341 -14.15 -43.96 3.62
N GLY A 342 -15.41 -44.35 3.77
CA GLY A 342 -16.03 -44.44 5.10
C GLY A 342 -16.53 -43.10 5.64
N ARG A 343 -16.50 -42.01 4.86
CA ARG A 343 -16.77 -40.64 5.34
C ARG A 343 -17.66 -39.86 4.36
N GLY A 344 -18.22 -38.75 4.83
CA GLY A 344 -19.05 -37.85 4.01
C GLY A 344 -20.48 -37.74 4.54
N GLU A 345 -21.08 -36.58 4.30
CA GLU A 345 -22.44 -36.23 4.69
C GLU A 345 -23.11 -35.54 3.49
N LEU A 346 -24.35 -35.95 3.21
CA LEU A 346 -25.26 -35.28 2.28
C LEU A 346 -26.36 -34.60 3.10
N ILE A 347 -26.54 -33.30 2.91
CA ILE A 347 -27.70 -32.56 3.40
C ILE A 347 -28.67 -32.37 2.23
N ILE A 348 -29.95 -32.66 2.46
CA ILE A 348 -31.02 -32.45 1.48
C ILE A 348 -32.00 -31.44 2.05
N GLU A 349 -32.18 -30.32 1.36
CA GLU A 349 -33.24 -29.35 1.63
C GLU A 349 -34.40 -29.64 0.66
N ASN A 350 -35.55 -30.04 1.20
CA ASN A 350 -36.68 -30.49 0.38
C ASN A 350 -37.67 -29.35 0.08
N THR A 351 -37.95 -29.12 -1.20
CA THR A 351 -39.03 -28.23 -1.67
C THR A 351 -40.12 -29.05 -2.33
N ASN A 352 -41.11 -29.47 -1.53
CA ASN A 352 -42.32 -30.20 -1.96
C ASN A 352 -42.11 -31.58 -2.60
N ALA A 353 -40.91 -32.15 -2.62
CA ALA A 353 -40.73 -33.50 -3.13
C ALA A 353 -41.25 -34.52 -2.12
N THR A 354 -41.99 -35.53 -2.58
CA THR A 354 -42.43 -36.67 -1.80
C THR A 354 -41.49 -37.87 -1.97
N SER A 355 -40.75 -37.95 -3.07
CA SER A 355 -39.73 -38.98 -3.32
C SER A 355 -38.66 -38.51 -4.31
N ALA A 356 -37.47 -39.10 -4.23
CA ALA A 356 -36.40 -38.95 -5.21
C ALA A 356 -35.46 -40.15 -5.16
N ASP A 357 -34.81 -40.45 -6.28
CA ASP A 357 -33.81 -41.50 -6.39
C ASP A 357 -32.41 -40.89 -6.42
N ILE A 358 -31.67 -41.00 -5.33
CA ILE A 358 -30.31 -40.46 -5.22
C ILE A 358 -29.30 -41.60 -5.27
N PHE A 359 -28.32 -41.48 -6.15
CA PHE A 359 -27.24 -42.43 -6.34
C PHE A 359 -25.91 -41.78 -5.97
N ILE A 360 -25.08 -42.50 -5.23
CA ILE A 360 -23.71 -42.12 -4.91
C ILE A 360 -22.80 -43.21 -5.44
N ASN A 361 -21.87 -42.87 -6.35
CA ASN A 361 -21.02 -43.84 -7.03
C ASN A 361 -21.81 -45.00 -7.68
N GLY A 362 -22.95 -44.68 -8.29
CA GLY A 362 -23.83 -45.65 -8.95
C GLY A 362 -24.72 -46.46 -8.00
N GLU A 363 -24.53 -46.36 -6.69
CA GLU A 363 -25.35 -47.06 -5.69
C GLU A 363 -26.47 -46.16 -5.16
N LYS A 364 -27.72 -46.63 -5.24
CA LYS A 364 -28.88 -45.93 -4.68
C LYS A 364 -28.77 -45.84 -3.14
N ILE A 365 -29.05 -44.67 -2.58
CA ILE A 365 -29.11 -44.47 -1.13
C ILE A 365 -30.56 -44.55 -0.62
N ASN A 366 -30.72 -45.04 0.61
CA ASN A 366 -32.02 -45.06 1.27
C ASN A 366 -32.27 -43.69 1.90
N ILE A 367 -33.23 -42.95 1.34
CA ILE A 367 -33.73 -41.69 1.92
C ILE A 367 -35.11 -41.90 2.55
N ALA A 368 -35.61 -40.90 3.27
CA ALA A 368 -36.93 -40.97 3.87
C ALA A 368 -37.99 -41.07 2.76
N ASN A 369 -38.99 -41.93 2.98
CA ASN A 369 -40.07 -42.17 2.04
C ASN A 369 -41.40 -42.30 2.81
N PRO A 370 -42.34 -41.34 2.68
CA PRO A 370 -42.22 -40.13 1.87
C PRO A 370 -41.24 -39.12 2.47
N LEU A 371 -40.69 -38.25 1.62
CA LEU A 371 -40.08 -37.00 2.05
C LEU A 371 -41.20 -36.03 2.47
N THR A 372 -40.99 -35.34 3.59
CA THR A 372 -41.86 -34.28 4.11
C THR A 372 -41.44 -32.95 3.48
N PRO A 373 -42.38 -32.17 2.93
CA PRO A 373 -42.12 -30.83 2.41
C PRO A 373 -41.46 -29.91 3.45
N GLN A 374 -40.55 -29.03 2.99
CA GLN A 374 -39.83 -28.02 3.80
C GLN A 374 -38.96 -28.60 4.93
N GLN A 375 -38.72 -29.91 4.92
CA GLN A 375 -37.85 -30.57 5.89
C GLN A 375 -36.40 -30.68 5.38
N HIS A 376 -35.45 -30.66 6.32
CA HIS A 376 -34.03 -30.89 6.06
C HIS A 376 -33.64 -32.31 6.49
N TYR A 377 -32.87 -32.99 5.66
CA TYR A 377 -32.39 -34.35 5.93
C TYR A 377 -30.88 -34.40 5.91
N LYS A 378 -30.30 -35.22 6.80
CA LYS A 378 -28.87 -35.51 6.85
C LYS A 378 -28.64 -37.00 6.65
N TYR A 379 -27.85 -37.36 5.64
CA TYR A 379 -27.51 -38.73 5.32
C TYR A 379 -26.00 -38.96 5.38
N SER A 380 -25.60 -40.02 6.07
CA SER A 380 -24.20 -40.47 6.05
C SER A 380 -23.89 -41.13 4.71
N LEU A 381 -22.79 -40.72 4.08
CA LEU A 381 -22.30 -41.31 2.84
C LEU A 381 -21.23 -42.38 3.07
N SER A 382 -20.96 -42.73 4.33
CA SER A 382 -19.83 -43.59 4.73
C SER A 382 -19.80 -44.96 4.04
N LYS A 383 -20.96 -45.54 3.71
CA LYS A 383 -21.06 -46.84 3.03
C LYS A 383 -20.83 -46.78 1.52
N ARG A 384 -20.71 -45.59 0.93
CA ARG A 384 -20.75 -45.35 -0.52
C ARG A 384 -19.52 -44.64 -1.05
N THR A 385 -18.78 -43.94 -0.19
CA THR A 385 -17.65 -43.11 -0.61
C THR A 385 -16.34 -43.88 -0.71
N HIS A 386 -15.47 -43.42 -1.59
CA HIS A 386 -14.06 -43.79 -1.69
C HIS A 386 -13.17 -42.56 -1.55
N ASN A 387 -11.85 -42.75 -1.45
CA ASN A 387 -10.88 -41.65 -1.38
C ASN A 387 -10.89 -40.86 -2.70
N GLY A 388 -10.87 -39.54 -2.59
CA GLY A 388 -10.82 -38.61 -3.72
C GLY A 388 -12.19 -38.25 -4.27
N THR A 389 -12.30 -38.18 -5.60
CA THR A 389 -13.49 -37.71 -6.31
C THR A 389 -14.58 -38.78 -6.34
N ASN A 390 -15.76 -38.47 -5.80
CA ASN A 390 -16.95 -39.31 -5.81
C ASN A 390 -18.00 -38.68 -6.74
N THR A 391 -18.99 -39.46 -7.18
CA THR A 391 -20.06 -39.02 -8.08
C THR A 391 -21.43 -39.06 -7.39
N PHE A 392 -22.32 -38.16 -7.78
CA PHE A 392 -23.74 -38.24 -7.43
C PHE A 392 -24.62 -38.13 -8.69
N LYS A 393 -25.81 -38.72 -8.62
CA LYS A 393 -26.86 -38.60 -9.63
C LYS A 393 -28.22 -38.61 -8.93
N VAL A 394 -29.16 -37.81 -9.42
CA VAL A 394 -30.53 -37.79 -8.91
C VAL A 394 -31.51 -38.03 -10.06
N ASP A 395 -32.46 -38.92 -9.85
CA ASP A 395 -33.57 -39.22 -10.77
C ASP A 395 -34.92 -39.15 -10.03
N ASN A 396 -36.03 -39.17 -10.78
CA ASN A 396 -37.37 -39.43 -10.27
C ASN A 396 -37.81 -38.53 -9.09
N VAL A 397 -37.50 -37.22 -9.16
CA VAL A 397 -38.02 -36.24 -8.19
C VAL A 397 -39.52 -36.06 -8.44
N MET A 398 -40.34 -36.46 -7.47
CA MET A 398 -41.81 -36.43 -7.56
C MET A 398 -42.41 -35.59 -6.43
N PRO A 399 -43.60 -34.98 -6.61
CA PRO A 399 -44.32 -34.84 -7.89
C PRO A 399 -43.60 -33.87 -8.85
N GLU A 400 -44.07 -33.81 -10.10
CA GLU A 400 -43.58 -32.83 -11.06
C GLU A 400 -43.69 -31.39 -10.51
N GLY A 401 -42.63 -30.61 -10.69
CA GLY A 401 -42.50 -29.25 -10.13
C GLY A 401 -41.88 -29.20 -8.73
N ALA A 402 -41.68 -30.34 -8.05
CA ALA A 402 -40.89 -30.40 -6.82
C ALA A 402 -39.38 -30.27 -7.08
N SER A 403 -38.63 -29.88 -6.05
CA SER A 403 -37.17 -29.82 -6.12
C SER A 403 -36.46 -30.14 -4.81
N LEU A 404 -35.23 -30.61 -4.91
CA LEU A 404 -34.31 -30.84 -3.80
C LEU A 404 -33.07 -29.97 -3.98
N THR A 405 -32.52 -29.46 -2.88
CA THR A 405 -31.16 -28.90 -2.86
C THR A 405 -30.23 -29.85 -2.11
N LEU A 406 -29.30 -30.45 -2.84
CA LEU A 406 -28.29 -31.36 -2.32
C LEU A 406 -27.04 -30.56 -1.96
N ARG A 407 -26.54 -30.77 -0.74
CA ARG A 407 -25.37 -30.08 -0.24
C ARG A 407 -24.36 -31.09 0.29
N PHE A 408 -23.18 -31.07 -0.30
CA PHE A 408 -22.06 -31.92 0.10
C PHE A 408 -21.05 -31.06 0.87
N SER A 409 -20.76 -31.43 2.12
CA SER A 409 -19.76 -30.73 2.94
C SER A 409 -18.35 -31.07 2.48
N TYR A 410 -17.39 -30.15 2.63
CA TYR A 410 -15.97 -30.45 2.44
C TYR A 410 -15.51 -31.46 3.50
N PRO A 411 -14.55 -32.35 3.17
CA PRO A 411 -13.93 -33.21 4.17
C PRO A 411 -13.24 -32.42 5.28
N THR A 412 -13.20 -32.97 6.49
CA THR A 412 -12.38 -32.47 7.60
C THR A 412 -11.23 -33.45 7.90
N LEU A 413 -10.32 -33.15 8.81
CA LEU A 413 -9.39 -34.16 9.31
C LEU A 413 -10.12 -35.14 10.23
N ALA A 414 -9.85 -36.44 10.07
CA ALA A 414 -10.34 -37.46 11.00
C ALA A 414 -9.32 -37.72 12.12
N ASN A 415 -9.82 -37.85 13.35
CA ASN A 415 -9.04 -38.21 14.54
C ASN A 415 -8.98 -39.74 14.79
N LYS A 416 -9.42 -40.57 13.83
CA LYS A 416 -9.40 -42.03 13.99
C LYS A 416 -8.06 -42.61 13.59
N THR A 417 -7.62 -43.63 14.31
CA THR A 417 -6.42 -44.41 14.06
C THR A 417 -6.52 -45.05 12.67
N ALA A 418 -5.80 -44.46 11.70
CA ALA A 418 -5.49 -45.12 10.44
C ALA A 418 -4.80 -46.47 10.71
N LYS A 419 -4.72 -47.34 9.70
CA LYS A 419 -3.74 -48.43 9.70
C LYS A 419 -2.39 -47.85 10.12
N LYS A 420 -1.73 -48.50 11.07
CA LYS A 420 -0.51 -48.01 11.72
C LYS A 420 0.64 -47.98 10.69
N VAL A 421 0.75 -46.90 9.94
CA VAL A 421 1.95 -46.59 9.14
C VAL A 421 3.10 -46.44 10.12
N SER A 422 4.17 -47.20 9.90
CA SER A 422 5.35 -47.16 10.77
C SER A 422 6.29 -46.06 10.30
N PHE A 423 6.44 -45.02 11.12
CA PHE A 423 7.42 -43.95 10.89
C PHE A 423 8.73 -44.18 11.65
N LYS A 424 9.09 -45.46 11.88
CA LYS A 424 10.21 -45.84 12.75
C LYS A 424 11.53 -45.19 12.32
N GLU A 425 11.86 -45.18 11.04
CA GLU A 425 13.12 -44.59 10.55
C GLU A 425 13.16 -43.07 10.76
N VAL A 426 12.02 -42.40 10.55
CA VAL A 426 11.87 -40.96 10.87
C VAL A 426 12.08 -40.72 12.36
N ASP A 427 11.42 -41.53 13.20
CA ASP A 427 11.52 -41.41 14.66
C ASP A 427 12.94 -41.69 15.15
N THR A 428 13.63 -42.68 14.59
CA THR A 428 15.02 -43.00 14.90
C THR A 428 15.93 -41.83 14.56
N LEU A 429 15.86 -41.31 13.33
CA LEU A 429 16.70 -40.18 12.88
C LEU A 429 16.57 -38.97 13.82
N ILE A 430 15.34 -38.51 14.06
CA ILE A 430 15.12 -37.29 14.86
C ILE A 430 15.58 -37.52 16.32
N ASN A 431 15.31 -38.69 16.91
CA ASN A 431 15.73 -38.96 18.30
C ASN A 431 17.25 -39.08 18.44
N GLU A 432 17.93 -39.70 17.47
CA GLU A 432 19.40 -39.78 17.46
C GLU A 432 20.02 -38.37 17.36
N GLU A 433 19.50 -37.51 16.50
CA GLU A 433 20.00 -36.14 16.37
C GLU A 433 19.69 -35.29 17.61
N VAL A 434 18.53 -35.48 18.26
CA VAL A 434 18.22 -34.84 19.56
C VAL A 434 19.23 -35.23 20.63
N ASN A 435 19.59 -36.52 20.70
CA ASN A 435 20.62 -37.02 21.61
C ASN A 435 22.02 -36.45 21.29
N GLN A 436 22.29 -36.15 20.02
CA GLN A 436 23.55 -35.54 19.57
C GLN A 436 23.60 -34.01 19.72
N GLY A 437 22.49 -33.36 20.07
CA GLY A 437 22.49 -31.92 20.33
C GLY A 437 21.37 -31.15 19.65
N PHE A 438 20.65 -31.72 18.69
CA PHE A 438 19.49 -31.06 18.07
C PHE A 438 18.45 -30.67 19.14
N PRO A 439 17.84 -29.47 19.07
CA PRO A 439 17.02 -28.96 20.16
C PRO A 439 15.67 -29.69 20.25
N GLY A 440 14.85 -29.66 19.20
CA GLY A 440 13.56 -30.34 19.19
C GLY A 440 12.76 -30.11 17.90
N ALA A 441 11.68 -30.88 17.75
CA ALA A 441 10.82 -30.84 16.58
C ALA A 441 9.37 -31.27 16.89
N VAL A 442 8.45 -30.86 16.01
CA VAL A 442 7.09 -31.41 15.87
C VAL A 442 6.89 -31.82 14.41
N LEU A 443 6.47 -33.07 14.19
CA LEU A 443 6.16 -33.62 12.88
C LEU A 443 4.68 -34.00 12.81
N ALA A 444 3.97 -33.40 11.85
CA ALA A 444 2.60 -33.75 11.49
C ALA A 444 2.55 -34.30 10.05
N VAL A 445 1.84 -35.41 9.85
CA VAL A 445 1.64 -36.02 8.53
C VAL A 445 0.15 -36.29 8.33
N VAL A 446 -0.39 -35.71 7.27
CA VAL A 446 -1.77 -35.90 6.80
C VAL A 446 -1.74 -36.77 5.55
N LYS A 447 -2.56 -37.82 5.53
CA LYS A 447 -2.77 -38.67 4.35
C LYS A 447 -4.23 -39.06 4.24
N ASP A 448 -4.82 -38.94 3.05
CA ASP A 448 -6.21 -39.34 2.78
C ASP A 448 -7.21 -38.75 3.79
N GLY A 449 -7.04 -37.47 4.12
CA GLY A 449 -7.91 -36.77 5.07
C GLY A 449 -7.74 -37.15 6.54
N GLN A 450 -6.64 -37.83 6.90
CA GLN A 450 -6.37 -38.30 8.26
C GLN A 450 -5.02 -37.75 8.75
N LEU A 451 -4.98 -37.28 9.99
CA LEU A 451 -3.73 -36.93 10.65
C LEU A 451 -3.08 -38.22 11.19
N ILE A 452 -2.26 -38.86 10.36
CA ILE A 452 -1.67 -40.18 10.64
C ILE A 452 -0.42 -40.12 11.51
N LYS A 453 0.18 -38.94 11.67
CA LYS A 453 1.25 -38.67 12.62
C LYS A 453 1.09 -37.27 13.20
N LEU A 454 1.24 -37.14 14.51
CA LEU A 454 1.48 -35.89 15.23
C LEU A 454 2.39 -36.22 16.41
N SER A 455 3.69 -36.08 16.21
CA SER A 455 4.72 -36.47 17.17
C SER A 455 5.61 -35.28 17.51
N HIS A 456 6.18 -35.28 18.71
CA HIS A 456 7.11 -34.26 19.20
C HIS A 456 8.39 -34.90 19.71
N TYR A 457 9.50 -34.16 19.65
CA TYR A 457 10.84 -34.63 19.97
C TYR A 457 11.63 -33.53 20.66
N GLY A 458 12.49 -33.90 21.61
CA GLY A 458 13.40 -32.99 22.28
C GLY A 458 12.72 -31.90 23.12
N ASP A 459 13.31 -30.71 23.10
CA ASP A 459 13.01 -29.60 23.99
C ASP A 459 12.59 -28.34 23.19
N ALA A 460 11.53 -27.68 23.64
CA ALA A 460 11.10 -26.37 23.14
C ALA A 460 12.07 -25.25 23.51
N LYS A 461 12.82 -25.41 24.61
CA LYS A 461 13.92 -24.54 25.03
C LYS A 461 14.98 -25.36 25.76
N LYS A 462 16.16 -25.47 25.16
CA LYS A 462 17.27 -26.33 25.59
C LYS A 462 18.42 -25.55 26.22
N TYR A 463 18.67 -24.34 25.74
CA TYR A 463 19.85 -23.54 26.08
C TYR A 463 19.47 -22.22 26.77
N SER A 464 20.36 -21.72 27.62
CA SER A 464 20.38 -20.32 28.08
C SER A 464 21.04 -19.41 27.05
N ALA A 465 21.04 -18.10 27.31
CA ALA A 465 21.54 -17.10 26.38
C ALA A 465 23.05 -17.22 26.10
N ASP A 466 23.83 -17.68 27.09
CA ASP A 466 25.27 -17.94 26.99
C ASP A 466 25.62 -19.23 26.20
N GLY A 467 24.61 -20.00 25.78
CA GLY A 467 24.82 -21.26 25.08
C GLY A 467 25.06 -22.47 25.98
N SER A 468 25.00 -22.30 27.31
CA SER A 468 25.02 -23.45 28.23
C SER A 468 23.66 -24.17 28.23
N LEU A 469 23.69 -25.47 28.55
CA LEU A 469 22.48 -26.28 28.66
C LEU A 469 21.71 -25.89 29.92
N LEU A 470 20.39 -25.80 29.80
CA LEU A 470 19.53 -25.60 30.96
C LEU A 470 19.52 -26.86 31.82
N ALA A 471 19.61 -26.71 33.14
CA ALA A 471 19.45 -27.82 34.09
C ALA A 471 18.06 -28.48 33.96
N HIS A 472 17.04 -27.68 33.64
CA HIS A 472 15.68 -28.12 33.38
C HIS A 472 15.18 -27.52 32.06
N PRO A 473 15.45 -28.18 30.91
CA PRO A 473 14.97 -27.70 29.62
C PRO A 473 13.45 -27.78 29.54
N GLN A 474 12.83 -26.85 28.79
CA GLN A 474 11.40 -26.86 28.53
C GLN A 474 11.10 -27.94 27.49
N LYS A 475 10.30 -28.95 27.85
CA LYS A 475 9.96 -30.05 26.94
C LYS A 475 9.14 -29.59 25.73
N MET A 476 9.40 -30.24 24.60
CA MET A 476 8.56 -30.08 23.41
C MET A 476 7.24 -30.81 23.62
N HIS A 477 6.15 -30.25 23.10
CA HIS A 477 4.83 -30.88 23.06
C HIS A 477 4.23 -30.74 21.67
N ALA A 478 3.22 -31.56 21.36
CA ALA A 478 2.53 -31.52 20.06
C ALA A 478 1.79 -30.19 19.81
N ASP A 479 1.39 -29.50 20.88
CA ASP A 479 0.72 -28.19 20.88
C ASP A 479 1.69 -27.01 21.04
N THR A 480 3.02 -27.22 20.98
CA THR A 480 3.99 -26.12 21.03
C THR A 480 3.81 -25.18 19.84
N LEU A 481 3.69 -23.88 20.10
CA LEU A 481 3.69 -22.84 19.06
C LEU A 481 5.11 -22.56 18.59
N PHE A 482 5.29 -22.39 17.29
CA PHE A 482 6.56 -22.01 16.66
C PHE A 482 6.41 -20.70 15.90
N ASP A 483 7.44 -19.86 15.91
CA ASP A 483 7.62 -18.86 14.86
C ASP A 483 7.85 -19.59 13.54
N ILE A 484 6.87 -19.55 12.64
CA ILE A 484 6.96 -20.30 11.37
C ILE A 484 7.75 -19.55 10.30
N ALA A 485 8.30 -18.38 10.62
CA ALA A 485 9.11 -17.55 9.73
C ALA A 485 8.44 -17.36 8.36
N SER A 486 9.13 -17.63 7.26
CA SER A 486 8.60 -17.41 5.91
C SER A 486 7.42 -18.30 5.51
N ASN A 487 7.04 -19.32 6.29
CA ASN A 487 5.72 -19.94 6.11
C ASN A 487 4.57 -18.95 6.38
N THR A 488 4.82 -17.84 7.09
CA THR A 488 3.90 -16.68 7.19
C THR A 488 3.45 -16.19 5.83
N LYS A 489 4.37 -16.15 4.85
CA LYS A 489 4.04 -15.75 3.47
C LYS A 489 2.86 -16.55 2.94
N MET A 490 2.85 -17.86 3.19
CA MET A 490 1.83 -18.76 2.67
C MET A 490 0.56 -18.74 3.50
N PHE A 491 0.68 -18.96 4.81
CA PHE A 491 -0.47 -19.21 5.69
C PHE A 491 -1.11 -17.94 6.25
N ALA A 492 -0.55 -16.76 6.00
CA ALA A 492 -1.20 -15.48 6.25
C ALA A 492 -1.41 -14.72 4.94
N THR A 493 -0.34 -14.19 4.33
CA THR A 493 -0.45 -13.26 3.20
C THR A 493 -1.02 -13.92 1.94
N ASN A 494 -0.51 -15.08 1.55
CA ASN A 494 -0.97 -15.77 0.34
C ASN A 494 -2.41 -16.28 0.53
N PHE A 495 -2.74 -16.83 1.70
CA PHE A 495 -4.12 -17.18 2.07
C PHE A 495 -5.06 -15.96 2.00
N ALA A 496 -4.63 -14.79 2.48
CA ALA A 496 -5.41 -13.57 2.36
C ALA A 496 -5.65 -13.17 0.90
N LEU A 497 -4.59 -13.19 0.07
CA LEU A 497 -4.70 -12.85 -1.35
C LEU A 497 -5.56 -13.86 -2.12
N MET A 498 -5.42 -15.16 -1.85
CA MET A 498 -6.26 -16.22 -2.45
C MET A 498 -7.73 -16.05 -2.06
N LYS A 499 -8.02 -15.67 -0.82
CA LYS A 499 -9.39 -15.38 -0.38
C LYS A 499 -9.96 -14.16 -1.11
N LEU A 500 -9.21 -13.06 -1.15
CA LEU A 500 -9.61 -11.85 -1.87
C LEU A 500 -9.82 -12.11 -3.36
N ALA A 501 -9.00 -12.96 -3.98
CA ALA A 501 -9.17 -13.36 -5.38
C ALA A 501 -10.41 -14.23 -5.58
N SER A 502 -10.69 -15.15 -4.65
CA SER A 502 -11.88 -16.00 -4.68
C SER A 502 -13.18 -15.19 -4.53
N GLU A 503 -13.11 -14.06 -3.85
CA GLU A 503 -14.21 -13.11 -3.66
C GLU A 503 -14.32 -12.07 -4.78
N GLY A 504 -13.42 -12.09 -5.76
CA GLY A 504 -13.37 -11.11 -6.86
C GLY A 504 -12.85 -9.73 -6.46
N GLN A 505 -12.29 -9.58 -5.25
CA GLN A 505 -11.73 -8.33 -4.73
C GLN A 505 -10.28 -8.09 -5.18
N LEU A 506 -9.58 -9.16 -5.58
CA LEU A 506 -8.21 -9.13 -6.07
C LEU A 506 -8.09 -9.89 -7.39
N ASP A 507 -7.54 -9.23 -8.39
CA ASP A 507 -7.04 -9.83 -9.62
C ASP A 507 -5.50 -9.73 -9.62
N VAL A 508 -4.83 -10.89 -9.67
CA VAL A 508 -3.37 -11.00 -9.64
C VAL A 508 -2.70 -10.49 -10.92
N GLU A 509 -3.46 -10.37 -12.01
CA GLU A 509 -3.02 -9.85 -13.30
C GLU A 509 -3.06 -8.31 -13.37
N LYS A 510 -3.65 -7.64 -12.37
CA LYS A 510 -3.68 -6.19 -12.29
C LYS A 510 -2.40 -5.62 -11.65
N PRO A 511 -2.00 -4.39 -12.03
CA PRO A 511 -0.87 -3.70 -11.40
C PRO A 511 -1.17 -3.39 -9.93
N LEU A 512 -0.15 -3.38 -9.07
CA LEU A 512 -0.30 -2.93 -7.68
C LEU A 512 -0.90 -1.53 -7.61
N PHE A 513 -0.49 -0.66 -8.54
CA PHE A 513 -1.01 0.71 -8.68
C PHE A 513 -2.54 0.78 -8.78
N TYR A 514 -3.19 -0.26 -9.32
CA TYR A 514 -4.65 -0.33 -9.38
C TYR A 514 -5.30 -0.29 -7.98
N TYR A 515 -4.69 -0.97 -7.01
CA TYR A 515 -5.19 -1.03 -5.63
C TYR A 515 -4.51 -0.02 -4.71
N LEU A 516 -3.28 0.38 -5.05
CA LEU A 516 -2.42 1.28 -4.29
C LEU A 516 -2.03 2.46 -5.19
N PRO A 517 -2.90 3.48 -5.38
CA PRO A 517 -2.61 4.57 -6.31
C PRO A 517 -1.32 5.32 -6.00
N GLU A 518 -0.84 5.33 -4.75
CA GLU A 518 0.44 5.90 -4.35
C GLU A 518 1.67 5.08 -4.78
N PHE A 519 1.49 3.83 -5.22
CA PHE A 519 2.54 2.95 -5.72
C PHE A 519 2.94 3.32 -7.16
N ARG A 520 3.61 4.46 -7.31
CA ARG A 520 3.98 5.08 -8.60
C ARG A 520 5.46 5.52 -8.64
N GLY A 521 5.95 5.83 -9.83
CA GLY A 521 7.32 6.22 -10.12
C GLY A 521 8.29 5.04 -10.29
N ALA A 522 9.37 5.27 -11.03
CA ALA A 522 10.44 4.31 -11.31
C ALA A 522 9.98 2.97 -11.93
N GLY A 523 8.80 2.94 -12.58
CA GLY A 523 8.25 1.75 -13.24
C GLY A 523 7.38 0.85 -12.34
N ARG A 524 6.99 1.34 -11.14
CA ARG A 524 6.07 0.65 -10.22
C ARG A 524 4.68 0.42 -10.79
N GLU A 525 4.22 1.33 -11.64
CA GLU A 525 2.92 1.29 -12.32
C GLU A 525 2.76 0.05 -13.20
N GLN A 526 3.88 -0.55 -13.62
CA GLN A 526 3.90 -1.74 -14.48
C GLN A 526 4.04 -3.05 -13.70
N ARG A 527 4.21 -3.01 -12.36
CA ARG A 527 4.36 -4.21 -11.53
C ARG A 527 3.01 -4.77 -11.15
N LEU A 528 2.76 -5.99 -11.59
CA LEU A 528 1.56 -6.75 -11.29
C LEU A 528 1.67 -7.43 -9.93
N VAL A 529 0.52 -7.72 -9.33
CA VAL A 529 0.46 -8.49 -8.08
C VAL A 529 1.15 -9.84 -8.25
N LYS A 530 0.96 -10.51 -9.39
CA LYS A 530 1.64 -11.76 -9.69
C LYS A 530 3.17 -11.64 -9.74
N ASP A 531 3.73 -10.49 -10.15
CA ASP A 531 5.18 -10.33 -10.21
C ASP A 531 5.80 -10.39 -8.81
N LEU A 532 5.10 -9.88 -7.79
CA LEU A 532 5.54 -9.95 -6.40
C LEU A 532 5.36 -11.38 -5.85
N LEU A 533 4.23 -12.01 -6.17
CA LEU A 533 3.97 -13.42 -5.79
C LEU A 533 5.02 -14.37 -6.34
N THR A 534 5.56 -14.10 -7.54
CA THR A 534 6.60 -14.90 -8.17
C THR A 534 8.01 -14.38 -7.94
N HIS A 535 8.20 -13.34 -7.12
CA HIS A 535 9.51 -12.75 -6.88
C HIS A 535 10.23 -12.24 -8.15
N SER A 536 9.47 -11.76 -9.14
CA SER A 536 9.97 -11.25 -10.42
C SER A 536 9.74 -9.74 -10.59
N ALA A 537 9.31 -9.05 -9.53
CA ALA A 537 9.14 -7.59 -9.52
C ALA A 537 10.46 -6.81 -9.58
N GLY A 538 11.59 -7.44 -9.25
CA GLY A 538 12.92 -6.82 -9.33
C GLY A 538 13.33 -6.02 -8.09
N TYR A 539 12.59 -6.14 -6.98
CA TYR A 539 12.99 -5.59 -5.69
C TYR A 539 14.21 -6.33 -5.10
N PRO A 540 15.02 -5.68 -4.25
CA PRO A 540 16.11 -6.34 -3.57
C PRO A 540 15.59 -7.44 -2.64
N ALA A 541 16.44 -8.44 -2.37
CA ALA A 541 16.08 -9.53 -1.47
C ALA A 541 15.69 -9.03 -0.07
N VAL A 542 16.43 -8.04 0.43
CA VAL A 542 16.31 -7.48 1.78
C VAL A 542 16.62 -5.97 1.77
N VAL A 543 15.93 -5.22 2.62
CA VAL A 543 16.31 -3.87 3.07
C VAL A 543 16.28 -3.88 4.60
N ASP A 544 17.40 -3.53 5.24
CA ASP A 544 17.54 -3.60 6.69
C ASP A 544 17.02 -2.34 7.38
N PHE A 545 15.69 -2.16 7.38
CA PHE A 545 15.04 -0.98 7.98
C PHE A 545 15.41 -0.76 9.46
N HIS A 546 15.79 -1.82 10.18
CA HIS A 546 16.12 -1.78 11.60
C HIS A 546 17.55 -1.25 11.87
N ARG A 547 18.33 -0.93 10.82
CA ARG A 547 19.74 -0.54 10.90
C ARG A 547 20.03 0.78 10.20
N LYS A 548 20.83 1.64 10.83
CA LYS A 548 21.31 2.90 10.22
C LYS A 548 22.37 2.64 9.16
N ASP A 549 23.22 1.63 9.36
CA ASP A 549 24.28 1.18 8.44
C ASP A 549 23.75 0.30 7.29
N ASN A 550 22.50 0.50 6.89
CA ASN A 550 21.86 -0.23 5.80
C ASN A 550 22.52 0.07 4.44
N LYS A 551 22.66 -0.97 3.58
CA LYS A 551 23.26 -0.88 2.23
C LYS A 551 22.61 0.18 1.33
N PHE A 552 21.33 0.49 1.53
CA PHE A 552 20.61 1.49 0.73
C PHE A 552 20.66 2.92 1.33
N GLY A 553 21.41 3.13 2.41
CA GLY A 553 21.61 4.40 3.12
C GLY A 553 20.65 4.62 4.29
N GLU A 554 21.05 5.49 5.22
CA GLU A 554 20.35 5.75 6.49
C GLU A 554 18.89 6.21 6.31
N ARG A 555 18.52 6.78 5.16
CA ARG A 555 17.13 7.20 4.87
C ARG A 555 16.09 6.08 5.02
N PHE A 556 16.50 4.82 4.83
CA PHE A 556 15.64 3.65 4.99
C PHE A 556 15.59 3.10 6.42
N PHE A 557 16.37 3.65 7.36
CA PHE A 557 16.23 3.31 8.77
C PHE A 557 14.84 3.73 9.29
N SER A 558 14.11 2.79 9.88
CA SER A 558 12.78 3.00 10.45
C SER A 558 12.47 1.93 11.49
N GLN A 559 12.07 2.40 12.68
CA GLN A 559 11.42 1.57 13.71
C GLN A 559 9.92 1.91 13.85
N ASN A 560 9.34 2.54 12.82
CA ASN A 560 7.95 2.96 12.80
C ASN A 560 7.21 2.29 11.63
N SER A 561 6.16 1.53 11.95
CA SER A 561 5.39 0.76 10.96
C SER A 561 4.84 1.61 9.82
N LEU A 562 4.28 2.78 10.11
CA LEU A 562 3.73 3.68 9.08
C LEU A 562 4.83 4.21 8.15
N ARG A 563 5.96 4.65 8.71
CA ARG A 563 7.12 5.09 7.91
C ARG A 563 7.66 3.96 7.04
N THR A 564 7.79 2.76 7.58
CA THR A 564 8.27 1.58 6.84
C THR A 564 7.33 1.23 5.68
N LYS A 565 6.01 1.25 5.91
CA LYS A 565 5.00 1.05 4.87
C LYS A 565 5.07 2.11 3.77
N ASN A 566 5.29 3.37 4.13
CA ASN A 566 5.49 4.43 3.15
C ASN A 566 6.77 4.20 2.33
N LEU A 567 7.89 3.80 2.95
CA LEU A 567 9.13 3.47 2.24
C LEU A 567 8.95 2.29 1.28
N LEU A 568 8.20 1.25 1.68
CA LEU A 568 7.86 0.13 0.80
C LEU A 568 7.12 0.61 -0.45
N LEU A 569 6.15 1.51 -0.29
CA LEU A 569 5.30 1.99 -1.38
C LEU A 569 6.04 2.92 -2.35
N THR A 570 6.95 3.77 -1.86
CA THR A 570 7.50 4.89 -2.65
C THR A 570 9.02 4.89 -2.80
N GLY A 571 9.75 4.36 -1.83
CA GLY A 571 11.18 4.64 -1.66
C GLY A 571 12.13 3.57 -2.17
N ILE A 572 11.77 2.28 -2.11
CA ILE A 572 12.73 1.19 -2.34
C ILE A 572 13.08 1.06 -3.82
N PRO A 573 14.36 1.11 -4.21
CA PRO A 573 14.76 1.00 -5.61
C PRO A 573 14.60 -0.44 -6.12
N PHE A 574 14.36 -0.57 -7.43
CA PHE A 574 14.52 -1.86 -8.12
C PHE A 574 16.01 -2.15 -8.34
N VAL A 575 16.43 -3.39 -8.10
CA VAL A 575 17.80 -3.87 -8.37
C VAL A 575 17.88 -4.73 -9.63
N ALA A 576 16.73 -5.02 -10.25
CA ALA A 576 16.61 -5.69 -11.53
C ALA A 576 15.35 -5.20 -12.25
N GLY A 577 15.34 -5.36 -13.58
CA GLY A 577 14.13 -5.16 -14.38
C GLY A 577 13.03 -6.18 -14.03
N ARG A 578 11.78 -5.83 -14.37
CA ARG A 578 10.63 -6.72 -14.26
C ARG A 578 10.87 -8.01 -15.03
N ASN A 579 10.57 -9.16 -14.44
CA ASN A 579 10.65 -10.47 -15.09
C ASN A 579 12.04 -10.84 -15.66
N VAL A 580 13.10 -10.12 -15.27
CA VAL A 580 14.48 -10.45 -15.66
C VAL A 580 14.97 -11.71 -14.95
N ARG A 581 14.60 -11.89 -13.66
CA ARG A 581 14.87 -13.10 -12.88
C ARG A 581 13.94 -13.20 -11.68
N HIS A 582 13.79 -14.40 -11.16
CA HIS A 582 13.16 -14.65 -9.87
C HIS A 582 14.18 -14.42 -8.74
N LEU A 583 14.03 -13.34 -7.98
CA LEU A 583 14.86 -12.98 -6.83
C LEU A 583 14.00 -12.95 -5.58
N TYR A 584 14.09 -14.01 -4.76
CA TYR A 584 13.36 -14.11 -3.50
C TYR A 584 13.54 -12.82 -2.66
N SER A 585 12.44 -12.12 -2.41
CA SER A 585 12.44 -10.81 -1.79
C SER A 585 11.42 -10.72 -0.66
N ASP A 586 11.89 -10.30 0.52
CA ASP A 586 11.01 -9.97 1.62
C ASP A 586 10.17 -8.72 1.31
N ILE A 587 10.70 -7.80 0.50
CA ILE A 587 10.02 -6.56 0.10
C ILE A 587 8.73 -6.87 -0.66
N ASP A 588 8.76 -7.84 -1.56
CA ASP A 588 7.57 -8.27 -2.30
C ASP A 588 6.43 -8.65 -1.33
N TYR A 589 6.73 -9.46 -0.31
CA TYR A 589 5.70 -9.91 0.63
C TYR A 589 5.32 -8.87 1.67
N MET A 590 6.24 -7.98 2.05
CA MET A 590 5.89 -6.82 2.87
C MET A 590 4.89 -5.91 2.13
N LEU A 591 5.10 -5.67 0.83
CA LEU A 591 4.17 -4.93 -0.04
C LEU A 591 2.83 -5.66 -0.22
N LEU A 592 2.84 -6.98 -0.42
CA LEU A 592 1.61 -7.77 -0.49
C LEU A 592 0.82 -7.74 0.82
N GLY A 593 1.50 -7.65 1.97
CA GLY A 593 0.84 -7.39 3.26
C GLY A 593 0.12 -6.03 3.27
N VAL A 594 0.78 -4.96 2.81
CA VAL A 594 0.16 -3.62 2.67
C VAL A 594 -1.00 -3.63 1.69
N LEU A 595 -0.91 -4.41 0.61
CA LEU A 595 -1.99 -4.58 -0.37
C LEU A 595 -3.25 -5.19 0.28
N VAL A 596 -3.08 -6.24 1.08
CA VAL A 596 -4.19 -6.85 1.83
C VAL A 596 -4.84 -5.84 2.76
N GLU A 597 -4.05 -5.08 3.51
CA GLU A 597 -4.57 -4.04 4.41
C GLU A 597 -5.34 -2.96 3.65
N ARG A 598 -4.86 -2.56 2.47
CA ARG A 598 -5.55 -1.56 1.64
C ARG A 598 -6.89 -2.05 1.12
N ILE A 599 -6.96 -3.27 0.60
CA ILE A 599 -8.19 -3.82 0.02
C ILE A 599 -9.24 -4.02 1.12
N THR A 600 -8.81 -4.48 2.30
CA THR A 600 -9.72 -4.91 3.37
C THR A 600 -10.06 -3.83 4.38
N GLY A 601 -9.24 -2.77 4.49
CA GLY A 601 -9.31 -1.76 5.55
C GLY A 601 -8.93 -2.28 6.94
N GLN A 602 -8.42 -3.51 7.05
CA GLN A 602 -8.04 -4.17 8.31
C GLN A 602 -6.52 -4.39 8.37
N SER A 603 -5.94 -4.44 9.56
CA SER A 603 -4.56 -4.92 9.70
C SER A 603 -4.46 -6.38 9.25
N LEU A 604 -3.29 -6.77 8.73
CA LEU A 604 -3.11 -8.12 8.18
C LEU A 604 -3.49 -9.21 9.20
N ASP A 605 -3.07 -9.08 10.45
CA ASP A 605 -3.37 -10.03 11.53
C ASP A 605 -4.86 -10.11 11.84
N SER A 606 -5.54 -8.96 11.97
CA SER A 606 -6.99 -8.91 12.21
C SER A 606 -7.78 -9.58 11.08
N TYR A 607 -7.39 -9.32 9.83
CA TYR A 607 -8.05 -9.90 8.66
C TYR A 607 -7.90 -11.42 8.64
N VAL A 608 -6.68 -11.96 8.75
CA VAL A 608 -6.49 -13.41 8.69
C VAL A 608 -7.10 -14.13 9.89
N GLU A 609 -7.06 -13.53 11.09
CA GLU A 609 -7.68 -14.13 12.28
C GLU A 609 -9.19 -14.20 12.14
N GLY A 610 -9.84 -13.09 11.76
CA GLY A 610 -11.30 -13.02 11.64
C GLY A 610 -11.86 -13.75 10.41
N GLN A 611 -11.16 -13.70 9.27
CA GLN A 611 -11.68 -14.15 7.98
C GLN A 611 -11.18 -15.53 7.55
N ILE A 612 -10.15 -16.07 8.21
CA ILE A 612 -9.52 -17.35 7.83
C ILE A 612 -9.44 -18.28 9.04
N TYR A 613 -8.78 -17.87 10.12
CA TYR A 613 -8.48 -18.78 11.24
C TYR A 613 -9.70 -19.09 12.10
N GLN A 614 -10.46 -18.08 12.51
CA GLN A 614 -11.69 -18.28 13.29
C GLN A 614 -12.75 -19.12 12.56
N PRO A 615 -13.05 -18.89 11.26
CA PRO A 615 -13.98 -19.75 10.51
C PRO A 615 -13.57 -21.22 10.45
N LEU A 616 -12.27 -21.50 10.53
CA LEU A 616 -11.71 -22.86 10.55
C LEU A 616 -11.56 -23.43 11.98
N GLY A 617 -11.87 -22.64 13.01
CA GLY A 617 -11.72 -23.03 14.42
C GLY A 617 -10.26 -23.09 14.88
N LEU A 618 -9.34 -22.39 14.20
CA LEU A 618 -7.92 -22.38 14.55
C LEU A 618 -7.68 -21.34 15.65
N THR A 619 -7.28 -21.81 16.82
CA THR A 619 -7.04 -20.95 18.00
C THR A 619 -5.57 -20.78 18.33
N GLN A 620 -4.66 -21.49 17.66
CA GLN A 620 -3.22 -21.48 17.93
C GLN A 620 -2.40 -20.98 16.74
N THR A 621 -3.04 -20.37 15.75
CA THR A 621 -2.40 -19.65 14.65
C THR A 621 -2.62 -18.14 14.82
N VAL A 622 -1.58 -17.40 15.24
CA VAL A 622 -1.70 -15.98 15.61
C VAL A 622 -0.42 -15.20 15.34
N TYR A 623 -0.56 -13.89 15.12
CA TYR A 623 0.56 -12.95 15.26
C TYR A 623 0.75 -12.53 16.72
N ASN A 624 1.98 -12.15 17.11
CA ASN A 624 2.29 -11.60 18.43
C ASN A 624 1.69 -12.39 19.62
N PRO A 625 1.95 -13.72 19.74
CA PRO A 625 1.25 -14.60 20.69
C PRO A 625 1.34 -14.14 22.16
N LEU A 626 2.46 -13.55 22.59
CA LEU A 626 2.59 -13.03 23.96
C LEU A 626 1.60 -11.89 24.25
N GLN A 627 1.32 -11.04 23.27
CA GLN A 627 0.31 -9.97 23.40
C GLN A 627 -1.12 -10.53 23.41
N LYS A 628 -1.30 -11.76 22.89
CA LYS A 628 -2.59 -12.47 22.83
C LYS A 628 -2.75 -13.50 23.96
N GLY A 629 -1.97 -13.36 25.04
CA GLY A 629 -2.13 -14.15 26.26
C GLY A 629 -1.45 -15.52 26.28
N PHE A 630 -0.68 -15.88 25.23
CA PHE A 630 0.11 -17.11 25.27
C PHE A 630 1.32 -16.95 26.19
N SER A 631 1.54 -17.93 27.04
CA SER A 631 2.71 -17.99 27.91
C SER A 631 3.94 -18.51 27.17
N LYS A 632 5.14 -17.99 27.50
CA LYS A 632 6.40 -18.42 26.87
C LYS A 632 6.62 -19.94 26.94
N ASN A 633 6.19 -20.61 28.01
CA ASN A 633 6.32 -22.07 28.18
C ASN A 633 5.47 -22.91 27.20
N LYS A 634 4.60 -22.28 26.41
CA LYS A 634 3.85 -22.92 25.30
C LYS A 634 4.48 -22.67 23.93
N ILE A 635 5.58 -21.93 23.87
CA ILE A 635 6.19 -21.47 22.63
C ILE A 635 7.63 -21.97 22.57
N ALA A 636 8.06 -22.47 21.40
CA ALA A 636 9.44 -22.84 21.16
C ALA A 636 10.35 -21.60 21.16
N ALA A 637 11.52 -21.70 21.79
CA ALA A 637 12.57 -20.70 21.68
C ALA A 637 13.20 -20.75 20.28
N THR A 638 13.72 -19.62 19.78
CA THR A 638 14.22 -19.51 18.40
C THR A 638 15.72 -19.25 18.32
N GLU A 639 16.26 -18.31 19.07
CA GLU A 639 17.70 -17.97 19.05
C GLU A 639 18.16 -17.64 20.46
N LEU A 640 19.44 -17.91 20.76
CA LEU A 640 19.98 -17.80 22.12
C LEU A 640 20.11 -16.35 22.61
N GLN A 641 20.51 -15.44 21.73
CA GLN A 641 20.82 -14.05 22.06
C GLN A 641 20.05 -13.10 21.13
N GLY A 642 18.72 -13.26 21.08
CA GLY A 642 17.84 -12.44 20.27
C GLY A 642 18.17 -12.49 18.78
N ASN A 643 18.74 -11.42 18.24
CA ASN A 643 19.16 -11.32 16.83
C ASN A 643 20.66 -11.11 16.65
N THR A 644 21.46 -11.26 17.71
CA THR A 644 22.89 -10.94 17.65
C THR A 644 23.70 -11.97 16.88
N ARG A 645 23.14 -13.12 16.50
CA ARG A 645 23.89 -14.23 15.89
C ARG A 645 25.11 -14.62 16.75
N GLY A 646 24.86 -14.75 18.05
CA GLY A 646 25.89 -15.09 19.04
C GLY A 646 26.91 -13.97 19.24
N GLY A 647 26.45 -12.72 19.26
CA GLY A 647 27.27 -11.52 19.47
C GLY A 647 27.93 -10.93 18.22
N ARG A 648 27.68 -11.50 17.04
CA ARG A 648 28.28 -11.07 15.75
C ARG A 648 27.58 -9.88 15.10
N LEU A 649 26.30 -9.69 15.39
CA LEU A 649 25.50 -8.57 14.90
C LEU A 649 25.15 -7.66 16.06
N GLU A 650 25.48 -6.38 15.88
CA GLU A 650 25.13 -5.31 16.80
C GLU A 650 24.44 -4.18 16.04
N PHE A 651 23.37 -3.65 16.63
CA PHE A 651 22.69 -2.44 16.19
C PHE A 651 21.90 -1.87 17.36
N GLU A 652 21.52 -0.59 17.26
CA GLU A 652 20.73 0.11 18.27
C GLU A 652 19.49 -0.73 18.63
N ASN A 653 19.31 -1.04 19.92
CA ASN A 653 18.22 -1.85 20.50
C ASN A 653 18.11 -3.33 20.09
N VAL A 654 19.18 -3.93 19.56
CA VAL A 654 19.22 -5.38 19.29
C VAL A 654 18.85 -6.18 20.55
N ARG A 655 17.93 -7.14 20.40
CA ARG A 655 17.58 -8.10 21.45
C ARG A 655 18.76 -9.01 21.74
N THR A 656 19.10 -9.19 23.03
CA THR A 656 20.25 -10.00 23.49
C THR A 656 19.86 -11.20 24.37
N THR A 657 18.57 -11.37 24.68
CA THR A 657 18.05 -12.49 25.48
C THR A 657 17.53 -13.63 24.61
N VAL A 658 17.37 -14.84 25.18
CA VAL A 658 16.75 -15.97 24.47
C VAL A 658 15.41 -15.55 23.87
N LEU A 659 15.32 -15.64 22.54
CA LEU A 659 14.14 -15.23 21.81
C LEU A 659 13.06 -16.30 21.90
N GLN A 660 11.88 -15.94 22.43
CA GLN A 660 10.77 -16.86 22.65
C GLN A 660 9.45 -16.09 22.67
N GLY A 661 8.53 -16.42 21.74
CA GLY A 661 7.20 -15.79 21.65
C GLY A 661 7.13 -14.42 20.97
N GLN A 662 8.25 -13.92 20.46
CA GLN A 662 8.29 -12.74 19.60
C GLN A 662 8.87 -13.16 18.25
N VAL A 663 8.40 -12.54 17.16
CA VAL A 663 8.92 -12.83 15.82
C VAL A 663 10.44 -12.65 15.77
N HIS A 664 11.11 -13.60 15.12
CA HIS A 664 12.55 -13.60 14.92
C HIS A 664 13.00 -12.57 13.90
N ASP A 665 12.33 -12.51 12.74
CA ASP A 665 12.69 -11.57 11.67
C ASP A 665 12.75 -10.13 12.18
N GLU A 666 13.91 -9.51 11.97
CA GLU A 666 14.24 -8.19 12.49
C GLU A 666 13.32 -7.11 11.88
N LYS A 667 13.04 -7.22 10.59
CA LYS A 667 12.20 -6.24 9.88
C LYS A 667 10.76 -6.28 10.37
N ALA A 668 10.22 -7.49 10.57
CA ALA A 668 8.90 -7.68 11.13
C ALA A 668 8.82 -7.11 12.56
N PHE A 669 9.80 -7.43 13.42
CA PHE A 669 9.80 -6.99 14.81
C PHE A 669 9.99 -5.47 14.95
N TYR A 670 11.13 -4.93 14.50
CA TYR A 670 11.52 -3.55 14.78
C TYR A 670 10.79 -2.55 13.87
N ALA A 671 10.53 -2.91 12.60
CA ALA A 671 10.05 -1.94 11.61
C ALA A 671 8.55 -2.04 11.33
N LEU A 672 7.87 -3.14 11.73
CA LEU A 672 6.44 -3.39 11.44
C LEU A 672 5.61 -3.83 12.65
N GLY A 673 6.18 -3.85 13.86
CA GLY A 673 5.42 -4.16 15.09
C GLY A 673 5.02 -5.63 15.24
N GLY A 674 5.72 -6.54 14.57
CA GLY A 674 5.51 -7.99 14.63
C GLY A 674 4.49 -8.54 13.63
N VAL A 675 3.75 -7.67 12.93
CA VAL A 675 2.77 -8.06 11.90
C VAL A 675 3.31 -7.66 10.53
N ALA A 676 3.83 -8.63 9.78
CA ALA A 676 4.38 -8.40 8.46
C ALA A 676 3.95 -9.48 7.47
N GLY A 677 3.90 -9.12 6.18
CA GLY A 677 3.46 -10.06 5.15
C GLY A 677 4.48 -11.18 4.88
N HIS A 678 5.74 -11.00 5.26
CA HIS A 678 6.83 -11.95 5.00
C HIS A 678 7.19 -12.85 6.19
N ALA A 679 6.82 -12.46 7.41
CA ALA A 679 7.16 -13.11 8.69
C ALA A 679 6.25 -12.63 9.84
N GLY A 680 6.20 -13.36 10.96
CA GLY A 680 5.50 -12.94 12.19
C GLY A 680 4.40 -13.87 12.69
N LEU A 681 3.97 -14.83 11.86
CA LEU A 681 2.95 -15.78 12.25
C LEU A 681 3.54 -16.86 13.15
N PHE A 682 2.80 -17.21 14.20
CA PHE A 682 3.04 -18.38 15.04
C PHE A 682 1.96 -19.42 14.79
N SER A 683 2.33 -20.70 14.77
CA SER A 683 1.37 -21.79 14.58
C SER A 683 1.84 -23.11 15.21
N THR A 684 0.95 -24.10 15.26
CA THR A 684 1.24 -25.49 15.64
C THR A 684 1.18 -26.42 14.42
N GLY A 685 1.69 -27.65 14.58
CA GLY A 685 1.62 -28.68 13.53
C GLY A 685 0.18 -29.09 13.20
N HIS A 686 -0.72 -29.06 14.20
CA HIS A 686 -2.13 -29.38 14.01
C HIS A 686 -2.87 -28.31 13.18
N ASP A 687 -2.74 -27.03 13.54
CA ASP A 687 -3.47 -25.97 12.83
C ASP A 687 -2.98 -25.81 11.38
N LEU A 688 -1.67 -25.99 11.13
CA LEU A 688 -1.12 -26.07 9.78
C LEU A 688 -1.68 -27.26 9.00
N SER A 689 -1.87 -28.42 9.66
CA SER A 689 -2.46 -29.61 9.02
C SER A 689 -3.90 -29.35 8.54
N ILE A 690 -4.69 -28.58 9.30
CA ILE A 690 -6.05 -28.18 8.88
C ILE A 690 -5.99 -27.25 7.65
N MET A 691 -5.14 -26.23 7.69
CA MET A 691 -4.99 -25.31 6.55
C MET A 691 -4.50 -26.02 5.28
N MET A 692 -3.57 -26.98 5.43
CA MET A 692 -3.09 -27.79 4.30
C MET A 692 -4.14 -28.78 3.80
N GLN A 693 -4.95 -29.37 4.69
CA GLN A 693 -6.09 -30.20 4.30
C GLN A 693 -7.14 -29.39 3.53
N LEU A 694 -7.38 -28.13 3.90
CA LEU A 694 -8.28 -27.24 3.16
C LEU A 694 -7.82 -27.05 1.71
N LEU A 695 -6.51 -26.93 1.48
CA LEU A 695 -5.94 -26.83 0.13
C LEU A 695 -6.09 -28.16 -0.64
N LEU A 696 -5.80 -29.30 0.01
CA LEU A 696 -6.03 -30.63 -0.58
C LEU A 696 -7.51 -30.85 -0.94
N ASN A 697 -8.44 -30.26 -0.17
CA ASN A 697 -9.87 -30.33 -0.42
C ASN A 697 -10.35 -29.47 -1.61
N GLY A 698 -9.49 -28.66 -2.23
CA GLY A 698 -9.89 -27.73 -3.28
C GLY A 698 -10.51 -26.43 -2.78
N GLY A 699 -10.15 -25.99 -1.57
CA GLY A 699 -10.45 -24.63 -1.09
C GLY A 699 -11.46 -24.51 0.06
N GLY A 700 -11.89 -25.62 0.66
CA GLY A 700 -12.80 -25.59 1.80
C GLY A 700 -12.56 -26.67 2.86
N TYR A 701 -13.19 -26.49 4.01
CA TYR A 701 -13.09 -27.40 5.16
C TYR A 701 -14.42 -27.41 5.93
N GLY A 702 -15.04 -28.60 6.06
CA GLY A 702 -16.40 -28.72 6.60
C GLY A 702 -17.43 -27.93 5.79
N ASN A 703 -18.12 -26.99 6.43
CA ASN A 703 -19.14 -26.15 5.81
C ASN A 703 -18.62 -24.74 5.43
N LYS A 704 -17.31 -24.58 5.27
CA LYS A 704 -16.66 -23.32 4.93
C LYS A 704 -15.86 -23.46 3.65
N GLN A 705 -16.15 -22.63 2.65
CA GLN A 705 -15.26 -22.40 1.52
C GLN A 705 -14.47 -21.11 1.78
N LEU A 706 -13.15 -21.19 1.64
CA LEU A 706 -12.27 -20.01 1.67
C LEU A 706 -11.74 -19.67 0.28
N PHE A 707 -11.55 -20.68 -0.57
CA PHE A 707 -11.00 -20.51 -1.90
C PHE A 707 -11.88 -21.19 -2.95
N THR A 708 -11.99 -20.59 -4.14
CA THR A 708 -12.56 -21.29 -5.29
C THR A 708 -11.53 -22.28 -5.86
N PRO A 709 -11.95 -23.41 -6.45
CA PRO A 709 -11.02 -24.35 -7.09
C PRO A 709 -10.12 -23.69 -8.14
N GLN A 710 -10.64 -22.71 -8.88
CA GLN A 710 -9.90 -21.95 -9.88
C GLN A 710 -8.75 -21.14 -9.27
N VAL A 711 -8.96 -20.54 -8.10
CA VAL A 711 -7.91 -19.80 -7.39
C VAL A 711 -6.86 -20.74 -6.80
N ILE A 712 -7.25 -21.91 -6.27
CA ILE A 712 -6.28 -22.94 -5.86
C ILE A 712 -5.38 -23.31 -7.04
N GLU A 713 -5.97 -23.62 -8.18
CA GLU A 713 -5.24 -23.97 -9.40
C GLU A 713 -4.32 -22.83 -9.86
N GLN A 714 -4.85 -21.61 -9.95
CA GLN A 714 -4.08 -20.42 -10.36
C GLN A 714 -2.84 -20.21 -9.48
N PHE A 715 -2.97 -20.38 -8.16
CA PHE A 715 -1.85 -20.14 -7.24
C PHE A 715 -0.86 -21.30 -7.15
N THR A 716 -1.29 -22.53 -7.43
CA THR A 716 -0.46 -23.73 -7.26
C THR A 716 0.11 -24.28 -8.57
N ASN A 717 -0.36 -23.80 -9.73
CA ASN A 717 0.19 -24.19 -11.04
C ASN A 717 1.60 -23.65 -11.28
N ALA A 718 2.38 -24.40 -12.07
CA ALA A 718 3.70 -23.98 -12.51
C ALA A 718 3.62 -22.65 -13.26
N GLN A 719 4.52 -21.74 -12.93
CA GLN A 719 4.72 -20.54 -13.74
C GLN A 719 5.52 -20.89 -14.99
N ALA A 720 5.11 -20.35 -16.14
CA ALA A 720 5.79 -20.59 -17.42
C ALA A 720 7.26 -20.15 -17.41
N SER A 721 7.60 -19.14 -16.59
CA SER A 721 8.97 -18.65 -16.44
C SER A 721 9.85 -19.56 -15.59
N ASN A 722 9.27 -20.35 -14.68
CA ASN A 722 9.98 -21.28 -13.82
C ASN A 722 8.99 -22.28 -13.18
N GLU A 723 9.11 -23.55 -13.55
CA GLU A 723 8.21 -24.61 -13.06
C GLU A 723 8.28 -24.86 -11.55
N THR A 724 9.35 -24.40 -10.89
CA THR A 724 9.56 -24.53 -9.45
C THR A 724 8.85 -23.44 -8.63
N TYR A 725 8.10 -22.55 -9.31
CA TYR A 725 7.27 -21.53 -8.69
C TYR A 725 5.80 -21.73 -9.06
N GLY A 726 4.93 -21.50 -8.08
CA GLY A 726 3.54 -21.06 -8.25
C GLY A 726 3.41 -19.59 -7.88
N LEU A 727 2.18 -19.08 -7.75
CA LEU A 727 1.98 -17.75 -7.18
C LEU A 727 2.18 -17.82 -5.66
N GLY A 728 3.39 -17.46 -5.25
CA GLY A 728 3.86 -17.49 -3.88
C GLY A 728 4.43 -18.83 -3.42
N TRP A 729 3.93 -19.94 -3.97
CA TRP A 729 4.37 -21.28 -3.57
C TRP A 729 5.68 -21.69 -4.25
N ARG A 730 6.53 -22.40 -3.52
CA ARG A 730 7.56 -23.24 -4.17
C ARG A 730 6.92 -24.53 -4.65
N ARG A 731 7.42 -25.08 -5.75
CA ARG A 731 6.99 -26.37 -6.32
C ARG A 731 8.19 -27.30 -6.47
N ALA A 732 7.93 -28.60 -6.36
CA ALA A 732 8.95 -29.63 -6.52
C ALA A 732 9.60 -29.59 -7.91
N GLY A 733 8.84 -29.23 -8.95
CA GLY A 733 9.31 -28.99 -10.32
C GLY A 733 10.11 -30.17 -10.87
N HIS A 734 9.47 -31.34 -10.98
CA HIS A 734 10.11 -32.58 -11.45
C HIS A 734 11.39 -32.96 -10.68
N GLY A 735 11.46 -32.64 -9.39
CA GLY A 735 12.60 -32.94 -8.53
C GLY A 735 13.73 -31.90 -8.58
N ALA A 736 13.52 -30.73 -9.19
CA ALA A 736 14.47 -29.62 -9.13
C ALA A 736 14.68 -29.10 -7.69
N GLN A 737 13.69 -29.27 -6.80
CA GLN A 737 13.76 -28.85 -5.40
C GLN A 737 13.80 -30.01 -4.39
N LYS A 738 14.53 -31.09 -4.72
CA LYS A 738 14.72 -32.28 -3.84
C LYS A 738 15.16 -31.97 -2.41
N TRP A 739 15.96 -30.91 -2.22
CA TRP A 739 16.40 -30.47 -0.90
C TRP A 739 15.25 -30.04 0.03
N HIS A 740 14.11 -29.60 -0.54
CA HIS A 740 12.88 -29.26 0.19
C HIS A 740 11.90 -30.44 0.17
N PHE A 741 11.55 -30.94 -1.01
CA PHE A 741 10.45 -31.88 -1.19
C PHE A 741 10.82 -33.35 -1.08
N GLY A 742 12.11 -33.69 -0.98
CA GLY A 742 12.61 -35.05 -1.14
C GLY A 742 12.57 -35.52 -2.60
N PRO A 743 13.09 -36.73 -2.90
CA PRO A 743 13.15 -37.27 -4.25
C PRO A 743 11.84 -37.90 -4.75
N TYR A 744 10.88 -38.15 -3.85
CA TYR A 744 9.66 -38.89 -4.14
C TYR A 744 8.42 -38.03 -4.36
N ALA A 745 8.52 -36.72 -4.10
CA ALA A 745 7.41 -35.79 -4.30
C ALA A 745 6.99 -35.74 -5.77
N SER A 746 5.68 -35.65 -6.01
CA SER A 746 5.15 -35.46 -7.34
C SER A 746 5.54 -34.08 -7.89
N ALA A 747 5.50 -33.92 -9.22
CA ALA A 747 5.75 -32.63 -9.84
C ALA A 747 4.73 -31.54 -9.44
N GLN A 748 3.57 -31.94 -8.90
CA GLN A 748 2.53 -31.04 -8.41
C GLN A 748 2.71 -30.68 -6.93
N ALA A 749 3.66 -31.28 -6.23
CA ALA A 749 3.91 -30.95 -4.83
C ALA A 749 4.38 -29.49 -4.69
N TYR A 750 3.81 -28.80 -3.70
CA TYR A 750 4.12 -27.41 -3.40
C TYR A 750 4.18 -27.16 -1.89
N GLY A 751 4.80 -26.07 -1.48
CA GLY A 751 5.03 -25.77 -0.07
C GLY A 751 5.98 -24.61 0.16
N HIS A 752 6.46 -24.45 1.38
CA HIS A 752 7.45 -23.41 1.70
C HIS A 752 8.33 -23.80 2.90
N THR A 753 9.48 -23.13 3.04
CA THR A 753 10.36 -23.26 4.21
C THR A 753 10.41 -21.97 5.03
N GLY A 754 10.79 -22.07 6.30
CA GLY A 754 11.03 -20.94 7.20
C GLY A 754 12.47 -20.95 7.70
N TRP A 755 13.04 -19.75 7.87
CA TRP A 755 14.42 -19.55 8.31
C TRP A 755 14.70 -20.17 9.69
N THR A 756 13.69 -20.16 10.57
CA THR A 756 13.75 -20.67 11.95
C THR A 756 13.89 -22.19 12.04
N GLY A 757 13.65 -22.92 10.96
CA GLY A 757 13.71 -24.38 10.95
C GLY A 757 12.43 -25.08 10.51
N THR A 758 11.49 -24.39 9.85
CA THR A 758 10.18 -24.95 9.51
C THR A 758 10.05 -25.32 8.04
N VAL A 759 9.28 -26.36 7.74
CA VAL A 759 8.98 -26.78 6.35
C VAL A 759 7.55 -27.29 6.25
N THR A 760 6.92 -27.00 5.11
CA THR A 760 5.63 -27.55 4.71
C THR A 760 5.73 -28.14 3.31
N VAL A 761 5.04 -29.27 3.10
CA VAL A 761 4.90 -29.95 1.80
C VAL A 761 3.45 -30.39 1.65
N ILE A 762 2.83 -30.05 0.52
CA ILE A 762 1.48 -30.47 0.13
C ILE A 762 1.62 -31.14 -1.23
N ASP A 763 1.21 -32.41 -1.32
CA ASP A 763 1.25 -33.18 -2.55
C ASP A 763 -0.17 -33.67 -2.91
N PRO A 764 -0.86 -32.97 -3.82
CA PRO A 764 -2.21 -33.33 -4.25
C PRO A 764 -2.29 -34.70 -4.93
N VAL A 765 -1.20 -35.18 -5.56
CA VAL A 765 -1.19 -36.48 -6.26
C VAL A 765 -1.29 -37.62 -5.27
N TYR A 766 -0.64 -37.50 -4.11
CA TYR A 766 -0.69 -38.50 -3.05
C TYR A 766 -1.73 -38.18 -1.97
N ASP A 767 -2.48 -37.09 -2.08
CA ASP A 767 -3.34 -36.53 -1.03
C ASP A 767 -2.62 -36.47 0.34
N LEU A 768 -1.42 -35.88 0.30
CA LEU A 768 -0.44 -35.86 1.38
C LEU A 768 -0.12 -34.43 1.80
N ALA A 769 -0.02 -34.19 3.10
CA ALA A 769 0.53 -32.96 3.66
C ALA A 769 1.50 -33.28 4.80
N ILE A 770 2.66 -32.63 4.81
CA ILE A 770 3.74 -32.82 5.80
C ILE A 770 4.10 -31.47 6.41
N VAL A 771 4.08 -31.39 7.73
CA VAL A 771 4.55 -30.24 8.51
C VAL A 771 5.69 -30.70 9.41
N LEU A 772 6.86 -30.08 9.29
CA LEU A 772 7.94 -30.23 10.25
C LEU A 772 8.29 -28.85 10.80
N LEU A 773 8.04 -28.68 12.10
CA LEU A 773 8.39 -27.47 12.86
C LEU A 773 9.56 -27.79 13.77
N THR A 774 10.64 -27.02 13.67
CA THR A 774 11.81 -27.21 14.53
C THR A 774 12.22 -25.87 15.12
N ASN A 775 12.91 -25.92 16.25
CA ASN A 775 13.65 -24.81 16.81
C ASN A 775 15.15 -24.93 16.50
N ALA A 776 15.51 -25.38 15.29
CA ALA A 776 16.91 -25.67 14.89
C ALA A 776 17.87 -24.48 15.06
N ARG A 777 17.38 -23.25 15.15
CA ARG A 777 18.20 -22.05 15.42
C ARG A 777 18.42 -21.77 16.91
N HIS A 778 17.73 -22.50 17.81
CA HIS A 778 17.92 -22.43 19.25
C HIS A 778 19.11 -23.31 19.66
N THR A 779 20.28 -22.99 19.11
CA THR A 779 21.56 -23.67 19.35
C THR A 779 22.69 -22.64 19.33
N PRO A 780 23.87 -22.98 19.87
CA PRO A 780 25.06 -22.17 19.64
C PRO A 780 25.37 -22.05 18.13
N ILE A 781 26.19 -21.05 17.82
CA ILE A 781 26.69 -20.76 16.48
C ILE A 781 28.19 -21.01 16.48
N GLU A 782 28.67 -21.68 15.45
CA GLU A 782 30.09 -21.96 15.23
C GLU A 782 30.58 -21.30 13.93
N GLY A 783 31.90 -21.19 13.79
CA GLY A 783 32.55 -20.52 12.66
C GLY A 783 32.98 -19.09 12.97
N SER A 784 33.53 -18.42 11.96
CA SER A 784 34.08 -17.07 12.05
C SER A 784 32.97 -16.01 12.01
N ASP A 785 33.35 -14.73 12.11
CA ASP A 785 32.37 -13.63 12.07
C ASP A 785 31.67 -13.51 10.71
N THR A 786 32.35 -13.89 9.63
CA THR A 786 31.84 -13.80 8.25
C THR A 786 31.30 -15.12 7.72
N HIS A 787 31.69 -16.25 8.31
CA HIS A 787 31.28 -17.59 7.89
C HIS A 787 30.88 -18.41 9.11
N TYR A 788 29.61 -18.32 9.48
CA TYR A 788 29.05 -19.02 10.64
C TYR A 788 27.79 -19.80 10.30
N GLU A 789 27.52 -20.83 11.10
CA GLU A 789 26.30 -21.62 11.03
C GLU A 789 25.77 -21.96 12.42
N PHE A 790 24.45 -22.04 12.55
CA PHE A 790 23.82 -22.56 13.75
C PHE A 790 24.01 -24.06 13.77
N ILE A 791 24.53 -24.61 14.87
CA ILE A 791 24.81 -26.06 15.00
C ILE A 791 23.57 -26.90 14.63
N GLY A 792 22.37 -26.45 15.03
CA GLY A 792 21.12 -27.15 14.70
C GLY A 792 20.82 -27.31 13.20
N LYS A 793 21.45 -26.52 12.32
CA LYS A 793 21.29 -26.64 10.86
C LYS A 793 22.24 -27.64 10.19
N LYS A 794 23.22 -28.16 10.93
CA LYS A 794 24.09 -29.24 10.45
C LYS A 794 23.41 -30.61 10.44
N PHE A 795 22.42 -30.78 11.31
CA PHE A 795 21.58 -31.97 11.41
C PHE A 795 20.62 -32.08 10.22
N GLU A 796 20.35 -33.31 9.80
CA GLU A 796 19.44 -33.65 8.71
C GLU A 796 17.99 -33.23 9.02
N THR A 797 17.55 -33.35 10.27
CA THR A 797 16.26 -32.79 10.73
C THR A 797 16.19 -31.28 10.52
N GLY A 798 17.32 -30.58 10.74
CA GLY A 798 17.45 -29.15 10.48
C GLY A 798 17.49 -28.78 9.00
N LYS A 799 17.85 -29.71 8.10
CA LYS A 799 17.91 -29.49 6.63
C LYS A 799 16.64 -29.89 5.88
N TYR A 800 15.67 -30.49 6.58
CA TYR A 800 14.32 -30.82 6.11
C TYR A 800 14.24 -32.02 5.15
N GLY A 801 14.96 -31.99 4.03
CA GLY A 801 14.76 -32.91 2.89
C GLY A 801 14.85 -34.40 3.26
N SER A 802 15.72 -34.76 4.19
CA SER A 802 15.90 -36.14 4.66
C SER A 802 14.68 -36.65 5.43
N VAL A 803 14.13 -35.84 6.34
CA VAL A 803 12.89 -36.17 7.07
C VAL A 803 11.72 -36.30 6.09
N ILE A 804 11.60 -35.38 5.12
CA ILE A 804 10.56 -35.46 4.10
C ILE A 804 10.68 -36.76 3.28
N SER A 805 11.90 -37.15 2.89
CA SER A 805 12.16 -38.37 2.13
C SER A 805 11.73 -39.63 2.88
N LEU A 806 12.11 -39.74 4.17
CA LEU A 806 11.71 -40.87 5.02
C LEU A 806 10.20 -40.92 5.26
N VAL A 807 9.50 -39.78 5.30
CA VAL A 807 8.03 -39.75 5.36
C VAL A 807 7.42 -40.32 4.08
N TYR A 808 7.94 -39.98 2.91
CA TYR A 808 7.50 -40.60 1.64
C TYR A 808 7.77 -42.10 1.62
N GLU A 809 8.96 -42.54 2.02
CA GLU A 809 9.31 -43.97 2.05
C GLU A 809 8.38 -44.76 2.97
N ALA A 810 8.06 -44.22 4.15
CA ALA A 810 7.09 -44.83 5.05
C ALA A 810 5.68 -44.98 4.43
N LEU A 811 5.32 -44.11 3.47
CA LEU A 811 4.00 -44.12 2.83
C LEU A 811 3.96 -44.91 1.52
N LEU A 812 5.06 -44.94 0.76
CA LEU A 812 5.12 -45.58 -0.55
C LEU A 812 5.52 -47.07 -0.48
N ASN A 813 6.18 -47.49 0.61
CA ASN A 813 6.60 -48.88 0.80
C ASN A 813 5.51 -49.78 1.42
N HIS A 814 4.27 -49.28 1.52
CA HIS A 814 3.11 -49.95 2.14
C HIS A 814 1.85 -49.76 1.29
#